data_AF-A0A953BH43-F1
#
_entry.id   AF-A0A953BH43-F1
#
_cell.length_a   1.000
_cell.length_b   1.000
_cell.length_c   1.000
_cell.angle_alpha   90.00
_cell.angle_beta   90.00
_cell.angle_gamma   90.00
#
_symmetry.space_group_name_H-M   'P 1'
#
loop_
_entity.id
_entity.type
_entity.pdbx_description
1 polymer ?
#
loop_
_entity_poly.entity_id
_entity_poly.type
_entity_poly.pdbx_seq_one_letter_code
_entity_poly.pdbx_strand_id
1 'polypeptide(L)'
;MTLHDPRLRPIERFLGPAEAAGGPFALLGLSPAACTDDLVLSALDRQVEKINRHPECDTPEADEVRLAVHAAAAQLLDPVVRRHLIARYSGAAVRPAAVAAPAPLRRESPADWQRLLEADAILTLGLFGGWNQRALRRLVSLAHRRGLTNHQVAETLKGLAGKRRRPRPERPVVTRRPTSRLQASPSSSTPAVALPNGVSTAGTPNAPSSINATGHDPSLNPPQVPDPSTKILRNAAILGLLAMGGLAAAIIGIILATRSPAPPPAPSPSPVVSAPPPAVVPDTTPTAPEPARPKRQALPVPDAKDIAFIPRAIAACTEALAIEPAAAVSQLEPVIARLAAHWPALPRDNRIAAHDALVEFLYRCGPAPGIAERAIGAIGRHAGAFEAGPAADKVEVTSSIWSVGMLARLGRERDLSGTTKNAIESALVAAMGPARASMDPSFESGATVAAQAWPARLTPTEPSQEASLSAWSAWASCAAALSGLSVASDHAMGQRTILAGLETLLVQGPEPNANRSVASVISELVGRITWRAEDESRQWLLRWFADRRISTADLNVVTSTLATRSAAEGIDLTMVLSTSASDNTRAELRERYATIWSIRDALARDEQIVQWAELTREAINSSYTSSSETDDFAAGVALLRLNEAAWWQWKGDAAEVTRILNDPRGPVDQAMSLSVRERQDAAAPDLSDGAWAERYFGAKNNVRAKRELIDQLANATTIGPTDAEVLMGEAFTGSPQDIRAAAQEAVKKHAESASMLNALLERLPRVPRTAAAAELVSVVAGKPLPGFRDPEWPMAARRAVVERLLESIASESPRVRIDRLSIVLSACYRGMAAPAPIPPDQRAARVQPAAHASAAEVYRRWRAMADKLAPSTPPPISLDQIERRRVSRQSQARGMVQAFAAEQASIVEIMSYTITCEQPASADQVRLILSNMAADRRRAAHVLEQIKIAERAIGQLWLVRFKQEPAT
;
A
#
# COMPACT_ATOMS: atom_id res chain seq x y z
N MET A 1 5.30 14.15 51.09
CA MET A 1 4.36 14.23 49.95
C MET A 1 4.17 15.69 49.60
N THR A 2 4.94 16.20 48.65
CA THR A 2 4.86 17.58 48.15
C THR A 2 3.69 17.66 47.17
N LEU A 3 2.72 18.54 47.47
CA LEU A 3 1.58 18.86 46.61
C LEU A 3 2.07 19.23 45.20
N HIS A 4 1.60 18.50 44.19
CA HIS A 4 2.00 18.66 42.79
C HIS A 4 1.34 19.90 42.18
N ASP A 5 2.13 20.76 41.56
CA ASP A 5 1.64 21.93 40.82
C ASP A 5 1.48 21.57 39.32
N PRO A 6 0.24 21.39 38.81
CA PRO A 6 -0.01 21.07 37.41
C PRO A 6 0.34 22.20 36.43
N ARG A 7 0.88 23.33 36.92
CA ARG A 7 1.27 24.48 36.09
C ARG A 7 2.70 24.41 35.55
N LEU A 8 3.52 23.48 36.02
CA LEU A 8 4.90 23.34 35.53
C LEU A 8 4.91 22.73 34.12
N ARG A 9 5.73 23.31 33.23
CA ARG A 9 5.91 22.79 31.86
C ARG A 9 6.50 21.38 31.93
N PRO A 10 6.15 20.44 31.02
CA PRO A 10 6.67 19.08 31.04
C PRO A 10 8.20 18.98 31.21
N ILE A 11 8.96 19.75 30.44
CA ILE A 11 10.44 19.75 30.51
C ILE A 11 10.95 20.16 31.91
N GLU A 12 10.34 21.18 32.52
CA GLU A 12 10.70 21.63 33.87
C GLU A 12 10.37 20.57 34.93
N ARG A 13 9.27 19.83 34.73
CA ARG A 13 8.86 18.74 35.61
C ARG A 13 9.81 17.54 35.55
N PHE A 14 10.20 17.11 34.36
CA PHE A 14 11.00 15.89 34.17
C PHE A 14 12.51 16.14 34.28
N LEU A 15 13.01 17.27 33.77
CA LEU A 15 14.44 17.57 33.72
C LEU A 15 14.86 18.65 34.70
N GLY A 16 13.98 19.58 35.05
CA GLY A 16 14.26 20.70 35.95
C GLY A 16 14.24 22.07 35.25
N PRO A 17 14.19 23.16 36.03
CA PRO A 17 14.04 24.52 35.50
C PRO A 17 15.25 24.99 34.68
N ALA A 18 16.46 24.50 34.99
CA ALA A 18 17.67 24.86 34.27
C ALA A 18 17.64 24.34 32.81
N GLU A 19 17.18 23.10 32.63
CA GLU A 19 17.05 22.45 31.33
C GLU A 19 15.92 23.04 30.48
N ALA A 20 14.88 23.61 31.11
CA ALA A 20 13.78 24.27 30.43
C ALA A 20 14.12 25.66 29.86
N ALA A 21 15.17 26.33 30.37
CA ALA A 21 15.42 27.75 30.11
C ALA A 21 16.27 28.06 28.85
N GLY A 22 17.09 27.13 28.36
CA GLY A 22 18.22 27.50 27.48
C GLY A 22 18.37 26.78 26.14
N GLY A 23 17.27 26.27 25.55
CA GLY A 23 17.31 25.65 24.22
C GLY A 23 18.07 24.31 24.17
N PRO A 24 18.58 23.88 23.00
CA PRO A 24 19.16 22.54 22.81
C PRO A 24 20.35 22.22 23.73
N PHE A 25 21.16 23.22 24.08
CA PHE A 25 22.28 23.05 25.00
C PHE A 25 21.81 22.83 26.44
N ALA A 26 20.85 23.61 26.92
CA ALA A 26 20.30 23.44 28.26
C ALA A 26 19.52 22.13 28.40
N LEU A 27 18.75 21.73 27.39
CA LEU A 27 18.04 20.44 27.38
C LEU A 27 18.96 19.24 27.59
N LEU A 28 20.19 19.32 27.07
CA LEU A 28 21.21 18.29 27.23
C LEU A 28 22.17 18.56 28.40
N GLY A 29 22.03 19.69 29.11
CA GLY A 29 22.97 20.07 30.18
C GLY A 29 24.40 20.27 29.68
N LEU A 30 24.58 20.78 28.45
CA LEU A 30 25.87 21.01 27.82
C LEU A 30 26.22 22.49 27.75
N SER A 31 27.51 22.80 27.87
CA SER A 31 28.03 24.14 27.59
C SER A 31 28.31 24.31 26.09
N PRO A 32 27.91 25.43 25.46
CA PRO A 32 28.21 25.71 24.05
C PRO A 32 29.71 25.68 23.72
N ALA A 33 30.59 25.94 24.70
CA ALA A 33 32.03 26.00 24.49
C ALA A 33 32.72 24.63 24.38
N ALA A 34 32.08 23.54 24.84
CA ALA A 34 32.69 22.22 24.97
C ALA A 34 31.87 21.11 24.30
N CYS A 35 31.09 21.43 23.27
CA CYS A 35 30.17 20.48 22.64
C CYS A 35 30.89 19.61 21.57
N THR A 36 31.22 18.36 21.94
CA THR A 36 31.70 17.31 21.02
C THR A 36 30.60 16.26 20.77
N ASP A 37 30.70 15.51 19.67
CA ASP A 37 29.71 14.46 19.32
C ASP A 37 29.54 13.43 20.46
N ASP A 38 30.65 12.99 21.06
CA ASP A 38 30.65 12.03 22.18
C ASP A 38 29.97 12.60 23.44
N LEU A 39 30.16 13.90 23.72
CA LEU A 39 29.50 14.58 24.83
C LEU A 39 28.00 14.78 24.57
N VAL A 40 27.59 14.98 23.32
CA VAL A 40 26.16 15.06 22.94
C VAL A 40 25.48 13.71 23.16
N LEU A 41 26.07 12.62 22.72
CA LEU A 41 25.52 11.28 22.92
C LEU A 41 25.48 10.89 24.42
N SER A 42 26.57 11.14 25.14
CA SER A 42 26.63 10.89 26.59
C SER A 42 25.63 11.73 27.38
N ALA A 43 25.36 12.96 26.93
CA ALA A 43 24.33 13.82 27.53
C ALA A 43 22.92 13.35 27.22
N LEU A 44 22.65 12.91 25.99
CA LEU A 44 21.37 12.33 25.59
C LEU A 44 21.02 11.12 26.47
N ASP A 45 21.94 10.17 26.61
CA ASP A 45 21.73 8.96 27.41
C ASP A 45 21.44 9.31 28.88
N ARG A 46 22.17 10.28 29.46
CA ARG A 46 21.93 10.74 30.83
C ARG A 46 20.56 11.37 31.01
N GLN A 47 20.09 12.17 30.05
CA GLN A 47 18.78 12.81 30.14
C GLN A 47 17.63 11.82 29.93
N VAL A 48 17.77 10.87 28.99
CA VAL A 48 16.79 9.79 28.80
C VAL A 48 16.69 8.92 30.06
N GLU A 49 17.82 8.58 30.67
CA GLU A 49 17.85 7.84 31.93
C GLU A 49 17.19 8.62 33.08
N LYS A 50 17.38 9.95 33.14
CA LYS A 50 16.72 10.82 34.11
C LYS A 50 15.19 10.81 33.93
N ILE A 51 14.70 10.84 32.69
CA ILE A 51 13.26 10.73 32.38
C ILE A 51 12.73 9.35 32.76
N ASN A 52 13.47 8.27 32.45
CA ASN A 52 13.04 6.91 32.75
C ASN A 52 12.98 6.58 34.25
N ARG A 53 13.79 7.27 35.07
CA ARG A 53 13.73 7.18 36.54
C ARG A 53 12.63 8.02 37.17
N HIS A 54 11.97 8.89 36.41
CA HIS A 54 10.88 9.71 36.93
C HIS A 54 9.63 8.83 37.19
N PRO A 55 8.88 9.03 38.29
CA PRO A 55 7.68 8.23 38.60
C PRO A 55 6.59 8.25 37.51
N GLU A 56 6.59 9.30 36.68
CA GLU A 56 5.64 9.50 35.59
C GLU A 56 6.25 9.20 34.21
N CYS A 57 7.25 8.32 34.13
CA CYS A 57 7.96 8.03 32.89
C CYS A 57 7.09 7.40 31.78
N ASP A 58 5.94 6.82 32.12
CA ASP A 58 4.99 6.21 31.16
C ASP A 58 3.86 7.16 30.72
N THR A 59 3.94 8.44 31.08
CA THR A 59 2.94 9.45 30.71
C THR A 59 3.23 10.05 29.32
N PRO A 60 2.19 10.54 28.58
CA PRO A 60 2.39 11.23 27.30
C PRO A 60 3.35 12.43 27.39
N GLU A 61 3.34 13.14 28.52
CA GLU A 61 4.23 14.27 28.79
C GLU A 61 5.70 13.82 28.87
N ALA A 62 5.98 12.62 29.39
CA ALA A 62 7.34 12.05 29.39
C ALA A 62 7.82 11.77 27.97
N ASP A 63 6.94 11.29 27.09
CA ASP A 63 7.24 11.04 25.68
C ASP A 63 7.54 12.34 24.92
N GLU A 64 6.82 13.43 25.20
CA GLU A 64 7.12 14.76 24.66
C GLU A 64 8.53 15.23 25.06
N VAL A 65 8.90 15.03 26.33
CA VAL A 65 10.24 15.39 26.81
C VAL A 65 11.31 14.52 26.17
N ARG A 66 11.10 13.19 26.03
CA ARG A 66 12.02 12.30 25.28
C ARG A 66 12.22 12.79 23.85
N LEU A 67 11.14 13.14 23.16
CA LEU A 67 11.17 13.68 21.80
C LEU A 67 12.00 14.98 21.73
N ALA A 68 11.80 15.89 22.69
CA ALA A 68 12.54 17.15 22.76
C ALA A 68 14.05 16.95 22.97
N VAL A 69 14.44 16.03 23.86
CA VAL A 69 15.86 15.70 24.11
C VAL A 69 16.50 15.06 22.88
N HIS A 70 15.81 14.14 22.20
CA HIS A 70 16.30 13.54 20.96
C HIS A 70 16.44 14.56 19.82
N ALA A 71 15.47 15.49 19.68
CA ALA A 71 15.54 16.56 18.69
C ALA A 71 16.71 17.51 18.97
N ALA A 72 16.96 17.86 20.24
CA ALA A 72 18.12 18.66 20.63
C ALA A 72 19.45 17.97 20.29
N ALA A 73 19.55 16.66 20.56
CA ALA A 73 20.74 15.88 20.23
C ALA A 73 20.98 15.82 18.71
N ALA A 74 19.92 15.61 17.91
CA ALA A 74 20.02 15.60 16.45
C ALA A 74 20.53 16.95 15.90
N GLN A 75 20.05 18.08 16.45
CA GLN A 75 20.52 19.40 16.06
C GLN A 75 22.00 19.64 16.42
N LEU A 76 22.47 19.15 17.57
CA LEU A 76 23.85 19.32 18.02
C LEU A 76 24.83 18.32 17.37
N LEU A 77 24.36 17.20 16.83
CA LEU A 77 25.18 16.26 16.06
C LEU A 77 25.44 16.73 14.62
N ASP A 78 24.60 17.60 14.07
CA ASP A 78 24.88 18.25 12.78
C ASP A 78 25.93 19.36 12.97
N PRO A 79 27.11 19.28 12.32
CA PRO A 79 28.21 20.22 12.53
C PRO A 79 27.94 21.64 11.98
N VAL A 80 27.01 21.80 11.04
CA VAL A 80 26.60 23.10 10.51
C VAL A 80 25.63 23.77 11.47
N VAL A 81 24.59 23.03 11.88
CA VAL A 81 23.58 23.52 12.85
C VAL A 81 24.22 23.80 14.19
N ARG A 82 25.08 22.90 14.70
CA ARG A 82 25.84 23.11 15.93
C ARG A 82 26.65 24.40 15.89
N ARG A 83 27.35 24.72 14.81
CA ARG A 83 28.12 25.98 14.69
C ARG A 83 27.21 27.21 14.78
N HIS A 84 26.06 27.17 14.13
CA HIS A 84 25.09 28.27 14.18
C HIS A 84 24.49 28.44 15.59
N LEU A 85 24.16 27.33 16.26
CA LEU A 85 23.66 27.34 17.64
C LEU A 85 24.74 27.79 18.62
N ILE A 86 25.99 27.35 18.51
CA ILE A 86 27.10 27.84 19.34
C ILE A 86 27.24 29.36 19.18
N ALA A 87 27.22 29.88 17.95
CA ALA A 87 27.28 31.32 17.71
C ALA A 87 26.11 32.09 18.35
N ARG A 88 24.89 31.57 18.23
CA ARG A 88 23.68 32.17 18.81
C ARG A 88 23.70 32.18 20.34
N TYR A 89 24.15 31.10 20.97
CA TYR A 89 24.06 30.90 22.42
C TYR A 89 25.32 31.29 23.21
N SER A 90 26.47 31.45 22.56
CA SER A 90 27.71 31.94 23.20
C SER A 90 27.77 33.47 23.33
N GLY A 91 26.81 34.20 22.75
CA GLY A 91 26.82 35.67 22.73
C GLY A 91 27.97 36.26 21.90
N ALA A 92 28.74 35.44 21.18
CA ALA A 92 29.75 35.90 20.25
C ALA A 92 29.05 36.57 19.07
N ALA A 93 29.06 37.91 19.04
CA ALA A 93 28.57 38.68 17.91
C ALA A 93 29.28 38.22 16.64
N VAL A 94 28.58 37.45 15.81
CA VAL A 94 29.07 37.09 14.48
C VAL A 94 29.11 38.37 13.67
N ARG A 95 30.29 39.00 13.61
CA ARG A 95 30.56 40.02 12.60
C ARG A 95 30.41 39.29 11.26
N PRO A 96 29.43 39.64 10.40
CA PRO A 96 29.24 38.94 9.15
C PRO A 96 30.54 39.11 8.36
N ALA A 97 31.26 38.00 8.17
CA ALA A 97 32.37 38.00 7.24
C ALA A 97 31.77 38.40 5.89
N ALA A 98 32.29 39.51 5.33
CA ALA A 98 31.95 39.93 3.98
C ALA A 98 32.05 38.70 3.07
N VAL A 99 30.96 38.41 2.37
CA VAL A 99 30.91 37.35 1.37
C VAL A 99 31.88 37.74 0.26
N ALA A 100 33.15 37.40 0.43
CA ALA A 100 34.07 37.27 -0.68
C ALA A 100 33.48 36.18 -1.57
N ALA A 101 33.20 36.54 -2.82
CA ALA A 101 32.75 35.61 -3.85
C ALA A 101 33.60 34.33 -3.76
N PRO A 102 32.97 33.14 -3.76
CA PRO A 102 33.71 31.89 -3.68
C PRO A 102 34.67 31.87 -4.86
N ALA A 103 35.97 31.91 -4.56
CA ALA A 103 36.99 31.53 -5.52
C ALA A 103 36.55 30.17 -6.08
N PRO A 104 36.48 29.99 -7.41
CA PRO A 104 36.04 28.73 -7.98
C PRO A 104 36.91 27.64 -7.38
N LEU A 105 36.30 26.75 -6.60
CA LEU A 105 36.93 25.52 -6.17
C LEU A 105 37.51 24.92 -7.45
N ARG A 106 38.84 24.84 -7.52
CA ARG A 106 39.53 24.04 -8.53
C ARG A 106 38.80 22.71 -8.52
N ARG A 107 38.04 22.42 -9.57
CA ARG A 107 37.49 21.09 -9.80
C ARG A 107 38.70 20.19 -9.87
N GLU A 108 38.99 19.51 -8.77
CA GLU A 108 40.00 18.46 -8.72
C GLU A 108 39.68 17.53 -9.89
N SER A 109 40.70 17.25 -10.71
CA SER A 109 40.51 16.41 -11.88
C SER A 109 39.96 15.05 -11.42
N PRO A 110 39.09 14.38 -12.20
CA PRO A 110 38.64 13.04 -11.87
C PRO A 110 39.77 12.04 -11.54
N ALA A 111 40.99 12.32 -12.03
CA ALA A 111 42.17 11.52 -11.73
C ALA A 111 42.74 11.72 -10.31
N ASP A 112 42.48 12.87 -9.67
CA ASP A 112 43.10 13.23 -8.39
C ASP A 112 42.38 12.56 -7.20
N TRP A 113 41.05 12.52 -7.19
CA TRP A 113 40.29 11.83 -6.13
C TRP A 113 40.49 10.32 -6.16
N GLN A 114 40.68 9.74 -7.35
CA GLN A 114 40.91 8.31 -7.51
C GLN A 114 42.26 7.91 -6.89
N ARG A 115 43.32 8.71 -7.09
CA ARG A 115 44.63 8.49 -6.46
C ARG A 115 44.59 8.64 -4.94
N LEU A 116 43.85 9.62 -4.43
CA LEU A 116 43.68 9.83 -2.99
C LEU A 116 42.90 8.68 -2.33
N LEU A 117 41.87 8.15 -3.00
CA LEU A 117 41.12 7.00 -2.51
C LEU A 117 41.93 5.69 -2.61
N GLU A 118 42.74 5.51 -3.66
CA GLU A 118 43.68 4.40 -3.76
C GLU A 118 44.71 4.42 -2.61
N ALA A 119 45.27 5.59 -2.28
CA ALA A 119 46.20 5.75 -1.16
C ALA A 119 45.56 5.41 0.19
N ASP A 120 44.34 5.90 0.44
CA ASP A 120 43.59 5.57 1.65
C ASP A 120 43.21 4.09 1.73
N ALA A 121 42.91 3.45 0.59
CA ALA A 121 42.66 2.01 0.51
C ALA A 121 43.89 1.20 0.89
N ILE A 122 45.06 1.57 0.38
CA ILE A 122 46.33 0.88 0.72
C ILE A 122 46.64 1.04 2.21
N LEU A 123 46.54 2.25 2.76
CA LEU A 123 46.78 2.51 4.19
C LEU A 123 45.76 1.79 5.09
N THR A 124 44.48 1.84 4.74
CA THR A 124 43.41 1.21 5.52
C THR A 124 43.55 -0.31 5.48
N LEU A 125 43.83 -0.90 4.31
CA LEU A 125 44.06 -2.34 4.21
C LEU A 125 45.33 -2.76 4.97
N GLY A 126 46.39 -1.94 4.97
CA GLY A 126 47.58 -2.19 5.79
C GLY A 126 47.28 -2.17 7.30
N LEU A 127 46.57 -1.15 7.78
CA LEU A 127 46.20 -0.98 9.19
C LEU A 127 45.26 -2.07 9.72
N PHE A 128 44.35 -2.57 8.88
CA PHE A 128 43.33 -3.54 9.29
C PHE A 128 43.67 -4.98 8.89
N GLY A 129 44.88 -5.26 8.39
CA GLY A 129 45.30 -6.63 8.05
C GLY A 129 44.61 -7.21 6.81
N GLY A 130 44.30 -6.37 5.83
CA GLY A 130 43.73 -6.75 4.54
C GLY A 130 42.23 -6.50 4.41
N TRP A 131 41.62 -7.19 3.45
CA TRP A 131 40.21 -7.01 3.09
C TRP A 131 39.27 -7.65 4.12
N ASN A 132 38.73 -6.82 5.02
CA ASN A 132 37.70 -7.23 5.98
C ASN A 132 36.64 -6.14 6.18
N GLN A 133 35.58 -6.45 6.92
CA GLN A 133 34.47 -5.52 7.14
C GLN A 133 34.87 -4.20 7.83
N ARG A 134 35.91 -4.22 8.68
CA ARG A 134 36.39 -3.01 9.37
C ARG A 134 37.12 -2.09 8.41
N ALA A 135 37.98 -2.65 7.55
CA ALA A 135 38.63 -1.90 6.47
C ALA A 135 37.61 -1.31 5.48
N LEU A 136 36.57 -2.08 5.12
CA LEU A 136 35.54 -1.63 4.19
C LEU A 136 34.70 -0.47 4.76
N ARG A 137 34.26 -0.56 6.02
CA ARG A 137 33.53 0.53 6.69
C ARG A 137 34.35 1.81 6.77
N ARG A 138 35.65 1.68 7.08
CA ARG A 138 36.57 2.83 7.13
C ARG A 138 36.75 3.47 5.75
N LEU A 139 36.86 2.67 4.69
CA LEU A 139 37.00 3.18 3.32
C LEU A 139 35.75 3.90 2.81
N VAL A 140 34.57 3.36 3.10
CA VAL A 140 33.29 4.01 2.75
C VAL A 140 33.14 5.34 3.51
N SER A 141 33.52 5.38 4.79
CA SER A 141 33.53 6.62 5.59
C SER A 141 34.48 7.68 5.02
N LEU A 142 35.71 7.30 4.63
CA LEU A 142 36.68 8.21 4.02
C LEU A 142 36.20 8.72 2.65
N ALA A 143 35.55 7.86 1.86
CA ALA A 143 35.00 8.24 0.56
C ALA A 143 33.81 9.22 0.68
N HIS A 144 32.89 9.00 1.62
CA HIS A 144 31.79 9.94 1.87
C HIS A 144 32.28 11.29 2.38
N ARG A 145 33.34 11.30 3.21
CA ARG A 145 33.97 12.55 3.66
C ARG A 145 34.55 13.37 2.51
N ARG A 146 34.85 12.74 1.37
CA ARG A 146 35.30 13.40 0.13
C ARG A 146 34.18 13.62 -0.90
N GLY A 147 32.92 13.40 -0.53
CA GLY A 147 31.77 13.62 -1.41
C GLY A 147 31.63 12.58 -2.53
N LEU A 148 32.28 11.43 -2.43
CA LEU A 148 32.18 10.36 -3.42
C LEU A 148 30.88 9.57 -3.24
N THR A 149 30.24 9.22 -4.35
CA THR A 149 29.05 8.37 -4.38
C THR A 149 29.42 6.89 -4.23
N ASN A 150 28.48 6.08 -3.75
CA ASN A 150 28.68 4.62 -3.58
C ASN A 150 29.11 3.92 -4.88
N HIS A 151 28.63 4.40 -6.04
CA HIS A 151 29.03 3.89 -7.35
C HIS A 151 30.51 4.17 -7.66
N GLN A 152 30.98 5.39 -7.39
CA GLN A 152 32.39 5.78 -7.60
C GLN A 152 33.34 5.01 -6.67
N VAL A 153 32.91 4.74 -5.45
CA VAL A 153 33.65 3.88 -4.52
C VAL A 153 33.75 2.46 -5.05
N ALA A 154 32.62 1.88 -5.50
CA ALA A 154 32.61 0.53 -6.04
C ALA A 154 33.51 0.38 -7.29
N GLU A 155 33.46 1.32 -8.23
CA GLU A 155 34.33 1.37 -9.41
C GLU A 155 35.82 1.43 -9.02
N THR A 156 36.19 2.26 -8.05
CA THR A 156 37.58 2.42 -7.62
C THR A 156 38.12 1.18 -6.91
N LEU A 157 37.31 0.57 -6.02
CA LEU A 157 37.68 -0.67 -5.34
C LEU A 157 37.78 -1.86 -6.32
N LYS A 158 36.94 -1.89 -7.37
CA LYS A 158 37.01 -2.87 -8.46
C LYS A 158 38.31 -2.72 -9.26
N GLY A 159 38.77 -1.50 -9.51
CA GLY A 159 40.06 -1.21 -10.12
C GLY A 159 41.27 -1.70 -9.30
N LEU A 160 41.20 -1.60 -7.97
CA LEU A 160 42.24 -2.11 -7.06
C LEU A 160 42.28 -3.65 -7.03
N ALA A 161 41.11 -4.31 -7.05
CA ALA A 161 41.03 -5.77 -7.10
C ALA A 161 41.48 -6.36 -8.46
N GLY A 162 41.34 -5.59 -9.54
CA GLY A 162 41.71 -6.00 -10.90
C GLY A 162 43.21 -5.90 -11.23
N LYS A 163 44.00 -5.12 -10.49
CA LYS A 163 45.47 -4.99 -10.68
C LYS A 163 46.22 -6.21 -10.08
N ARG A 164 45.93 -7.43 -10.55
CA ARG A 164 46.80 -8.59 -10.27
C ARG A 164 48.09 -8.47 -11.09
N ARG A 165 49.23 -8.50 -10.40
CA ARG A 165 50.60 -8.53 -10.95
C ARG A 165 50.67 -9.57 -12.09
N ARG A 166 50.91 -9.11 -13.33
CA ARG A 166 51.29 -10.01 -14.44
C ARG A 166 52.59 -10.75 -14.05
N PRO A 167 52.66 -12.08 -14.20
CA PRO A 167 53.90 -12.81 -13.96
C PRO A 167 54.96 -12.36 -14.97
N ARG A 168 56.19 -12.19 -14.46
CA ARG A 168 57.40 -11.85 -15.20
C ARG A 168 57.65 -12.93 -16.27
N PRO A 169 57.86 -12.59 -17.55
CA PRO A 169 58.06 -13.60 -18.59
C PRO A 169 59.39 -14.33 -18.37
N GLU A 170 59.31 -15.66 -18.27
CA GLU A 170 60.45 -16.57 -18.25
C GLU A 170 61.09 -16.67 -19.64
N ARG A 171 62.43 -16.78 -19.65
CA ARG A 171 63.26 -16.97 -20.85
C ARG A 171 62.93 -18.31 -21.53
N PRO A 172 62.88 -18.37 -22.87
CA PRO A 172 62.60 -19.62 -23.57
C PRO A 172 63.80 -20.56 -23.53
N VAL A 173 63.61 -21.74 -22.94
CA VAL A 173 64.51 -22.88 -23.08
C VAL A 173 64.13 -23.64 -24.35
N VAL A 174 65.15 -23.87 -25.18
CA VAL A 174 65.11 -24.64 -26.42
C VAL A 174 64.93 -26.12 -26.09
N THR A 175 63.86 -26.74 -26.60
CA THR A 175 63.79 -28.21 -26.74
C THR A 175 63.25 -28.63 -28.09
N ARG A 176 63.88 -29.70 -28.59
CA ARG A 176 63.93 -30.22 -29.94
C ARG A 176 62.66 -30.98 -30.36
N ARG A 177 62.38 -30.91 -31.66
CA ARG A 177 61.52 -31.80 -32.46
C ARG A 177 61.80 -33.29 -32.20
N PRO A 178 60.78 -34.14 -32.41
CA PRO A 178 60.94 -35.21 -33.40
C PRO A 178 59.84 -35.21 -34.47
N THR A 179 60.14 -35.96 -35.51
CA THR A 179 59.62 -35.95 -36.89
C THR A 179 58.69 -37.12 -37.21
N SER A 180 57.85 -36.91 -38.24
CA SER A 180 57.36 -37.88 -39.26
C SER A 180 56.24 -38.87 -38.89
N ARG A 181 55.07 -38.80 -39.57
CA ARG A 181 54.63 -39.50 -40.83
C ARG A 181 54.02 -40.88 -40.52
N LEU A 182 52.89 -41.38 -41.06
CA LEU A 182 52.21 -41.26 -42.36
C LEU A 182 50.76 -41.85 -42.30
N GLN A 183 49.90 -41.41 -43.24
CA GLN A 183 48.79 -42.13 -43.93
C GLN A 183 47.55 -42.60 -43.13
N ALA A 184 46.29 -42.57 -43.63
CA ALA A 184 45.73 -42.50 -44.99
C ALA A 184 44.31 -41.84 -45.01
N SER A 185 43.91 -41.37 -46.21
CA SER A 185 42.53 -40.98 -46.63
C SER A 185 41.77 -42.21 -47.19
N PRO A 186 40.56 -42.16 -47.83
CA PRO A 186 39.70 -41.02 -48.24
C PRO A 186 38.14 -41.21 -48.20
N SER A 187 37.41 -40.15 -48.61
CA SER A 187 36.10 -40.13 -49.34
C SER A 187 34.82 -40.68 -48.65
N SER A 188 33.58 -40.24 -48.90
CA SER A 188 32.92 -39.20 -49.71
C SER A 188 31.39 -39.25 -49.43
N SER A 189 30.68 -38.15 -49.68
CA SER A 189 29.29 -38.06 -50.21
C SER A 189 28.11 -38.81 -49.54
N THR A 190 27.06 -38.06 -49.16
CA THR A 190 25.69 -38.59 -49.03
C THR A 190 24.66 -37.59 -49.61
N PRO A 191 23.83 -38.00 -50.59
CA PRO A 191 22.61 -37.31 -50.98
C PRO A 191 21.35 -38.02 -50.45
N ALA A 192 20.23 -37.32 -50.59
CA ALA A 192 18.87 -37.65 -50.17
C ALA A 192 18.25 -38.88 -50.88
N VAL A 193 17.34 -39.56 -50.17
CA VAL A 193 16.36 -40.51 -50.73
C VAL A 193 15.02 -40.34 -50.00
N ALA A 194 13.94 -40.47 -50.79
CA ALA A 194 12.54 -40.26 -50.43
C ALA A 194 11.73 -41.58 -50.37
N LEU A 195 10.50 -41.46 -49.81
CA LEU A 195 9.28 -42.29 -49.99
C LEU A 195 9.22 -43.67 -49.26
N PRO A 196 8.02 -44.29 -49.02
CA PRO A 196 6.72 -44.06 -49.67
C PRO A 196 5.42 -44.12 -48.80
N ASN A 197 4.33 -43.78 -49.51
CA ASN A 197 2.88 -43.86 -49.31
C ASN A 197 2.25 -45.02 -48.50
N GLY A 198 1.07 -44.73 -47.92
CA GLY A 198 0.03 -45.70 -47.56
C GLY A 198 -1.34 -45.03 -47.33
N VAL A 199 -2.34 -45.47 -48.08
CA VAL A 199 -3.74 -45.01 -48.18
C VAL A 199 -4.64 -45.69 -47.13
N SER A 200 -5.64 -45.01 -46.54
CA SER A 200 -7.02 -45.52 -46.37
C SER A 200 -7.98 -44.60 -45.60
N THR A 201 -9.25 -44.85 -45.87
CA THR A 201 -10.50 -44.08 -45.72
C THR A 201 -11.24 -44.20 -44.39
N ALA A 202 -12.09 -43.18 -44.14
CA ALA A 202 -13.43 -43.19 -43.53
C ALA A 202 -13.63 -43.40 -42.00
N GLY A 203 -14.52 -42.58 -41.43
CA GLY A 203 -15.39 -43.00 -40.31
C GLY A 203 -15.60 -41.99 -39.17
N THR A 204 -16.63 -41.14 -39.28
CA THR A 204 -17.31 -40.43 -38.16
C THR A 204 -17.91 -41.42 -37.14
N PRO A 205 -18.10 -40.99 -35.87
CA PRO A 205 -19.45 -41.16 -35.31
C PRO A 205 -19.92 -40.01 -34.40
N ASN A 206 -21.24 -39.78 -34.47
CA ASN A 206 -22.07 -38.95 -33.60
C ASN A 206 -23.08 -39.86 -32.87
N ALA A 207 -23.35 -39.54 -31.61
CA ALA A 207 -24.54 -39.85 -30.77
C ALA A 207 -24.95 -41.33 -30.54
N PRO A 208 -25.56 -41.61 -29.38
CA PRO A 208 -27.01 -41.81 -29.43
C PRO A 208 -27.79 -41.31 -28.19
N SER A 209 -29.10 -41.12 -28.40
CA SER A 209 -30.11 -40.94 -27.35
C SER A 209 -31.21 -42.00 -27.48
N SER A 210 -31.67 -42.45 -26.30
CA SER A 210 -33.03 -42.93 -25.91
C SER A 210 -33.75 -44.04 -26.69
N ILE A 211 -34.17 -45.11 -25.99
CA ILE A 211 -35.56 -45.66 -25.96
C ILE A 211 -35.82 -46.36 -24.61
N ASN A 212 -37.04 -46.17 -24.09
CA ASN A 212 -37.69 -46.68 -22.86
C ASN A 212 -37.92 -48.21 -22.77
N ALA A 213 -38.10 -48.73 -21.54
CA ALA A 213 -39.17 -49.70 -21.18
C ALA A 213 -39.28 -49.94 -19.65
N THR A 214 -40.50 -50.28 -19.23
CA THR A 214 -41.18 -50.26 -17.92
C THR A 214 -41.17 -51.58 -17.11
N GLY A 215 -41.42 -51.51 -15.78
CA GLY A 215 -42.02 -52.57 -14.91
C GLY A 215 -41.26 -52.84 -13.58
N HIS A 216 -41.75 -52.45 -12.39
CA HIS A 216 -42.50 -53.24 -11.36
C HIS A 216 -41.86 -54.61 -11.04
N ASP A 217 -41.56 -55.08 -9.81
CA ASP A 217 -42.03 -54.83 -8.43
C ASP A 217 -41.00 -55.48 -7.41
N PRO A 218 -41.24 -55.81 -6.11
CA PRO A 218 -40.61 -55.14 -4.97
C PRO A 218 -39.79 -56.04 -3.99
N SER A 219 -39.28 -55.40 -2.94
CA SER A 219 -38.93 -55.92 -1.60
C SER A 219 -37.57 -56.61 -1.39
N LEU A 220 -36.75 -55.97 -0.54
CA LEU A 220 -36.08 -56.54 0.66
C LEU A 220 -35.21 -55.43 1.29
N ASN A 221 -35.72 -54.79 2.36
CA ASN A 221 -34.94 -53.86 3.18
C ASN A 221 -34.14 -54.64 4.24
N PRO A 222 -32.81 -54.49 4.33
CA PRO A 222 -32.05 -54.82 5.53
C PRO A 222 -32.06 -53.64 6.54
N PRO A 223 -31.83 -53.90 7.84
CA PRO A 223 -32.04 -52.94 8.92
C PRO A 223 -31.03 -51.78 8.87
N GLN A 224 -31.54 -50.55 8.94
CA GLN A 224 -30.73 -49.35 9.06
C GLN A 224 -30.07 -49.27 10.45
N VAL A 225 -28.74 -49.24 10.47
CA VAL A 225 -27.92 -48.85 11.60
C VAL A 225 -28.02 -47.32 11.76
N PRO A 226 -28.32 -46.78 12.96
CA PRO A 226 -28.48 -45.34 13.13
C PRO A 226 -27.16 -44.60 12.92
N ASP A 227 -27.19 -43.64 11.99
CA ASP A 227 -26.07 -42.81 11.56
C ASP A 227 -25.53 -41.92 12.72
N PRO A 228 -24.26 -42.07 13.14
CA PRO A 228 -23.66 -41.30 14.23
C PRO A 228 -23.55 -39.78 13.92
N SER A 229 -23.69 -39.37 12.65
CA SER A 229 -23.67 -37.95 12.25
C SER A 229 -24.82 -37.15 12.88
N THR A 230 -25.98 -37.77 13.09
CA THR A 230 -27.19 -37.12 13.64
C THR A 230 -27.07 -36.79 15.13
N LYS A 231 -26.28 -37.55 15.89
CA LYS A 231 -26.02 -37.29 17.31
C LYS A 231 -25.04 -36.13 17.52
N ILE A 232 -24.07 -35.97 16.61
CA ILE A 232 -23.07 -34.90 16.68
C ILE A 232 -23.73 -33.55 16.35
N LEU A 233 -24.58 -33.50 15.32
CA LEU A 233 -25.33 -32.30 14.95
C LEU A 233 -26.31 -31.84 16.04
N ARG A 234 -26.99 -32.77 16.72
CA ARG A 234 -27.90 -32.44 17.81
C ARG A 234 -27.18 -31.87 19.04
N ASN A 235 -26.01 -32.41 19.37
CA ASN A 235 -25.22 -31.92 20.51
C ASN A 235 -24.54 -30.57 20.20
N ALA A 236 -24.11 -30.34 18.96
CA ALA A 236 -23.59 -29.04 18.52
C ALA A 236 -24.66 -27.94 18.56
N ALA A 237 -25.90 -28.25 18.16
CA ALA A 237 -27.01 -27.29 18.23
C ALA A 237 -27.37 -26.89 19.67
N ILE A 238 -27.33 -27.83 20.62
CA ILE A 238 -27.63 -27.55 22.04
C ILE A 238 -26.53 -26.69 22.68
N LEU A 239 -25.25 -26.97 22.38
CA LEU A 239 -24.12 -26.16 22.87
C LEU A 239 -24.12 -24.75 22.28
N GLY A 240 -24.47 -24.59 21.00
CA GLY A 240 -24.60 -23.28 20.36
C GLY A 240 -25.70 -22.41 20.98
N LEU A 241 -26.84 -23.01 21.32
CA LEU A 241 -27.95 -22.31 21.98
C LEU A 241 -27.60 -21.84 23.41
N LEU A 242 -26.85 -22.66 24.18
CA LEU A 242 -26.37 -22.27 25.50
C LEU A 242 -25.32 -21.16 25.45
N ALA A 243 -24.42 -21.20 24.46
CA ALA A 243 -23.40 -20.16 24.26
C ALA A 243 -24.02 -18.80 23.89
N MET A 244 -25.05 -18.78 23.03
CA MET A 244 -25.78 -17.54 22.71
C MET A 244 -26.54 -16.97 23.91
N GLY A 245 -27.14 -17.83 24.74
CA GLY A 245 -27.81 -17.38 25.98
C GLY A 245 -26.85 -16.71 26.96
N GLY A 246 -25.64 -17.27 27.13
CA GLY A 246 -24.59 -16.69 27.96
C GLY A 246 -24.08 -15.35 27.44
N LEU A 247 -23.92 -15.21 26.12
CA LEU A 247 -23.47 -13.97 25.48
C LEU A 247 -24.51 -12.85 25.63
N ALA A 248 -25.80 -13.15 25.45
CA ALA A 248 -26.88 -12.20 25.63
C ALA A 248 -26.97 -11.69 27.09
N ALA A 249 -26.80 -12.59 28.07
CA ALA A 249 -26.78 -12.23 29.48
C ALA A 249 -25.58 -11.33 29.84
N ALA A 250 -24.39 -11.60 29.26
CA ALA A 250 -23.20 -10.78 29.46
C ALA A 250 -23.35 -9.37 28.87
N ILE A 251 -23.94 -9.24 27.68
CA ILE A 251 -24.21 -7.95 27.03
C ILE A 251 -25.19 -7.12 27.86
N ILE A 252 -26.27 -7.75 28.38
CA ILE A 252 -27.24 -7.08 29.24
C ILE A 252 -26.58 -6.62 30.55
N GLY A 253 -25.70 -7.44 31.15
CA GLY A 253 -24.93 -7.08 32.34
C GLY A 253 -24.00 -5.88 32.12
N ILE A 254 -23.36 -5.79 30.96
CA ILE A 254 -22.49 -4.65 30.60
C ILE A 254 -23.33 -3.38 30.41
N ILE A 255 -24.48 -3.46 29.75
CA ILE A 255 -25.37 -2.30 29.52
C ILE A 255 -25.95 -1.76 30.84
N LEU A 256 -26.21 -2.63 31.82
CA LEU A 256 -26.67 -2.23 33.16
C LEU A 256 -25.54 -1.65 34.02
N ALA A 257 -24.29 -2.11 33.83
CA ALA A 257 -23.13 -1.61 34.57
C ALA A 257 -22.58 -0.25 34.06
N THR A 258 -22.87 0.13 32.81
CA THR A 258 -22.34 1.37 32.20
C THR A 258 -23.30 2.56 32.19
N ARG A 259 -24.43 2.51 32.91
CA ARG A 259 -25.30 3.69 33.05
C ARG A 259 -24.69 4.70 34.03
N SER A 260 -24.02 5.71 33.50
CA SER A 260 -23.55 6.87 34.27
C SER A 260 -24.73 7.69 34.83
N PRO A 261 -24.63 8.22 36.06
CA PRO A 261 -25.64 9.12 36.61
C PRO A 261 -25.66 10.46 35.87
N ALA A 262 -26.86 11.05 35.75
CA ALA A 262 -27.09 12.31 35.07
C ALA A 262 -26.26 13.47 35.69
N PRO A 263 -25.67 14.35 34.86
CA PRO A 263 -24.93 15.51 35.36
C PRO A 263 -25.88 16.51 36.04
N PRO A 264 -25.45 17.19 37.11
CA PRO A 264 -26.24 18.23 37.76
C PRO A 264 -26.42 19.44 36.82
N PRO A 265 -27.56 20.16 36.92
CA PRO A 265 -27.82 21.33 36.10
C PRO A 265 -26.82 22.47 36.42
N ALA A 266 -26.31 23.10 35.36
CA ALA A 266 -25.38 24.22 35.45
C ALA A 266 -26.02 25.44 36.15
N PRO A 267 -25.25 26.20 36.96
CA PRO A 267 -25.75 27.41 37.60
C PRO A 267 -26.02 28.53 36.59
N SER A 268 -27.18 29.17 36.75
CA SER A 268 -27.61 30.35 35.99
C SER A 268 -26.59 31.50 36.12
N PRO A 269 -26.25 32.21 35.04
CA PRO A 269 -25.37 33.37 35.12
C PRO A 269 -26.05 34.51 35.86
N SER A 270 -25.37 35.06 36.88
CA SER A 270 -25.76 36.30 37.55
C SER A 270 -25.68 37.49 36.59
N PRO A 271 -26.54 38.52 36.78
CA PRO A 271 -26.60 39.68 35.89
C PRO A 271 -25.31 40.50 35.95
N VAL A 272 -24.73 40.76 34.78
CA VAL A 272 -23.62 41.70 34.61
C VAL A 272 -24.17 43.11 34.85
N VAL A 273 -23.76 43.71 35.97
CA VAL A 273 -23.96 45.14 36.25
C VAL A 273 -23.15 45.94 35.23
N SER A 274 -23.85 46.72 34.42
CA SER A 274 -23.26 47.66 33.47
C SER A 274 -22.52 48.77 34.22
N ALA A 275 -21.22 48.92 33.95
CA ALA A 275 -20.47 50.09 34.35
C ALA A 275 -20.84 51.29 33.45
N PRO A 276 -20.94 52.52 33.99
CA PRO A 276 -21.30 53.69 33.22
C PRO A 276 -20.14 54.12 32.29
N PRO A 277 -20.47 54.71 31.11
CA PRO A 277 -19.46 55.18 30.15
C PRO A 277 -18.68 56.38 30.71
N PRO A 278 -17.39 56.55 30.36
CA PRO A 278 -16.66 57.75 30.72
C PRO A 278 -17.17 58.95 29.93
N ALA A 279 -17.21 60.09 30.61
CA ALA A 279 -17.70 61.37 30.11
C ALA A 279 -16.92 61.84 28.86
N VAL A 280 -17.68 62.22 27.84
CA VAL A 280 -17.22 62.94 26.66
C VAL A 280 -16.87 64.36 27.08
N VAL A 281 -15.59 64.73 26.97
CA VAL A 281 -15.13 66.13 27.04
C VAL A 281 -15.25 66.73 25.63
N PRO A 282 -15.98 67.85 25.45
CA PRO A 282 -16.03 68.54 24.17
C PRO A 282 -14.78 69.40 24.02
N ASP A 283 -13.84 68.98 23.17
CA ASP A 283 -12.70 69.80 22.78
C ASP A 283 -13.08 70.61 21.54
N THR A 284 -13.58 71.83 21.77
CA THR A 284 -13.83 72.83 20.72
C THR A 284 -12.56 73.60 20.45
N THR A 285 -11.82 73.22 19.40
CA THR A 285 -10.87 74.11 18.71
C THR A 285 -11.21 74.18 17.22
N PRO A 286 -11.49 75.39 16.67
CA PRO A 286 -11.84 75.56 15.27
C PRO A 286 -10.57 75.45 14.41
N THR A 287 -10.41 74.32 13.72
CA THR A 287 -9.41 74.19 12.66
C THR A 287 -9.96 74.80 11.37
N ALA A 288 -9.17 75.68 10.77
CA ALA A 288 -9.48 76.42 9.55
C ALA A 288 -9.87 75.49 8.38
N PRO A 289 -10.78 75.91 7.48
CA PRO A 289 -11.26 75.07 6.38
C PRO A 289 -10.13 74.77 5.39
N GLU A 290 -9.75 73.49 5.34
CA GLU A 290 -8.92 72.93 4.27
C GLU A 290 -9.66 73.06 2.93
N PRO A 291 -9.03 73.58 1.87
CA PRO A 291 -9.68 73.81 0.59
C PRO A 291 -10.20 72.49 0.01
N ALA A 292 -11.48 72.47 -0.35
CA ALA A 292 -12.16 71.31 -0.92
C ALA A 292 -11.37 70.73 -2.08
N ARG A 293 -10.79 69.52 -1.87
CA ARG A 293 -10.28 68.70 -2.96
C ARG A 293 -11.41 68.49 -3.97
N PRO A 294 -11.18 68.69 -5.28
CA PRO A 294 -12.20 68.47 -6.28
C PRO A 294 -12.71 67.03 -6.15
N LYS A 295 -14.03 66.88 -5.95
CA LYS A 295 -14.73 65.58 -6.02
C LYS A 295 -14.43 64.98 -7.39
N ARG A 296 -13.45 64.07 -7.43
CA ARG A 296 -13.15 63.26 -8.61
C ARG A 296 -14.42 62.46 -8.88
N GLN A 297 -15.07 62.70 -10.02
CA GLN A 297 -16.27 61.97 -10.43
C GLN A 297 -16.01 60.47 -10.26
N ALA A 298 -16.88 59.79 -9.52
CA ALA A 298 -16.86 58.35 -9.41
C ALA A 298 -16.82 57.77 -10.83
N LEU A 299 -15.84 56.91 -11.12
CA LEU A 299 -15.78 56.20 -12.38
C LEU A 299 -17.15 55.56 -12.63
N PRO A 300 -17.75 55.74 -13.82
CA PRO A 300 -19.03 55.10 -14.13
C PRO A 300 -18.85 53.60 -13.94
N VAL A 301 -19.61 53.03 -12.99
CA VAL A 301 -19.67 51.58 -12.79
C VAL A 301 -20.11 51.01 -14.14
N PRO A 302 -19.28 50.20 -14.83
CA PRO A 302 -19.65 49.63 -16.11
C PRO A 302 -20.99 48.90 -15.98
N ASP A 303 -21.86 49.01 -16.99
CA ASP A 303 -23.16 48.32 -16.96
C ASP A 303 -22.94 46.85 -16.64
N ALA A 304 -23.31 46.47 -15.41
CA ALA A 304 -22.92 45.21 -14.83
C ALA A 304 -23.46 44.03 -15.63
N LYS A 305 -24.46 44.26 -16.53
CA LYS A 305 -25.16 43.25 -17.31
C LYS A 305 -24.28 42.35 -18.17
N ASP A 306 -23.09 42.78 -18.56
CA ASP A 306 -22.17 41.92 -19.32
C ASP A 306 -21.17 41.19 -18.40
N ILE A 307 -21.31 39.86 -18.34
CA ILE A 307 -20.51 38.97 -17.50
C ILE A 307 -19.02 39.03 -17.91
N ALA A 308 -18.70 39.37 -19.16
CA ALA A 308 -17.32 39.49 -19.64
C ALA A 308 -16.55 40.66 -19.01
N PHE A 309 -17.24 41.64 -18.41
CA PHE A 309 -16.61 42.81 -17.78
C PHE A 309 -16.25 42.61 -16.30
N ILE A 310 -16.60 41.47 -15.70
CA ILE A 310 -16.35 41.20 -14.28
C ILE A 310 -14.87 41.40 -13.87
N PRO A 311 -13.86 40.89 -14.60
CA PRO A 311 -12.46 41.13 -14.24
C PRO A 311 -12.09 42.61 -14.20
N ARG A 312 -12.58 43.40 -15.17
CA ARG A 312 -12.34 44.85 -15.23
C ARG A 312 -13.04 45.60 -14.10
N ALA A 313 -14.25 45.18 -13.73
CA ALA A 313 -14.98 45.76 -12.61
C ALA A 313 -14.24 45.51 -11.27
N ILE A 314 -13.68 44.32 -11.08
CA ILE A 314 -12.86 44.01 -9.89
C ILE A 314 -11.59 44.87 -9.89
N ALA A 315 -10.88 44.96 -11.02
CA ALA A 315 -9.69 45.82 -11.16
C ALA A 315 -9.99 47.30 -10.86
N ALA A 316 -11.13 47.82 -11.32
CA ALA A 316 -11.57 49.19 -11.01
C ALA A 316 -11.82 49.38 -9.50
N CYS A 317 -12.39 48.39 -8.81
CA CYS A 317 -12.52 48.40 -7.35
C CYS A 317 -11.14 48.38 -6.66
N THR A 318 -10.19 47.61 -7.19
CA THR A 318 -8.79 47.55 -6.71
C THR A 318 -8.08 48.90 -6.84
N GLU A 319 -8.31 49.66 -7.92
CA GLU A 319 -7.80 51.02 -8.09
C GLU A 319 -8.46 52.02 -7.12
N ALA A 320 -9.78 51.91 -6.93
CA ALA A 320 -10.53 52.78 -6.01
C ALA A 320 -10.12 52.60 -4.55
N LEU A 321 -9.51 51.47 -4.19
CA LEU A 321 -9.06 51.16 -2.84
C LEU A 321 -8.06 52.19 -2.29
N ALA A 322 -7.23 52.79 -3.15
CA ALA A 322 -6.26 53.82 -2.75
C ALA A 322 -6.92 55.16 -2.38
N ILE A 323 -8.18 55.36 -2.77
CA ILE A 323 -8.91 56.63 -2.59
C ILE A 323 -9.93 56.48 -1.47
N GLU A 324 -10.85 55.52 -1.57
CA GLU A 324 -11.93 55.29 -0.62
C GLU A 324 -12.12 53.78 -0.36
N PRO A 325 -11.36 53.17 0.58
CA PRO A 325 -11.36 51.72 0.80
C PRO A 325 -12.74 51.12 1.09
N ALA A 326 -13.55 51.80 1.91
CA ALA A 326 -14.89 51.33 2.30
C ALA A 326 -15.90 51.37 1.13
N ALA A 327 -15.80 52.38 0.28
CA ALA A 327 -16.63 52.50 -0.93
C ALA A 327 -16.23 51.43 -1.96
N ALA A 328 -14.93 51.21 -2.14
CA ALA A 328 -14.40 50.18 -3.04
C ALA A 328 -14.89 48.77 -2.69
N VAL A 329 -14.85 48.37 -1.41
CA VAL A 329 -15.41 47.08 -0.97
C VAL A 329 -16.92 47.02 -1.19
N SER A 330 -17.66 48.09 -0.89
CA SER A 330 -19.12 48.12 -1.08
C SER A 330 -19.51 47.98 -2.56
N GLN A 331 -18.69 48.50 -3.47
CA GLN A 331 -18.86 48.31 -4.93
C GLN A 331 -18.44 46.91 -5.40
N LEU A 332 -17.45 46.30 -4.73
CA LEU A 332 -16.98 44.96 -5.05
C LEU A 332 -18.00 43.87 -4.68
N GLU A 333 -18.73 44.03 -3.57
CA GLU A 333 -19.72 43.05 -3.10
C GLU A 333 -20.74 42.58 -4.17
N PRO A 334 -21.46 43.46 -4.89
CA PRO A 334 -22.37 43.03 -5.95
C PRO A 334 -21.66 42.39 -7.15
N VAL A 335 -20.41 42.76 -7.42
CA VAL A 335 -19.60 42.15 -8.48
C VAL A 335 -19.22 40.71 -8.10
N ILE A 336 -18.82 40.48 -6.84
CA ILE A 336 -18.56 39.14 -6.29
C ILE A 336 -19.82 38.28 -6.34
N ALA A 337 -20.95 38.79 -5.86
CA ALA A 337 -22.21 38.03 -5.87
C ALA A 337 -22.60 37.59 -7.30
N ARG A 338 -22.40 38.49 -8.27
CA ARG A 338 -22.67 38.19 -9.68
C ARG A 338 -21.70 37.15 -10.25
N LEU A 339 -20.41 37.29 -9.96
CA LEU A 339 -19.37 36.32 -10.35
C LEU A 339 -19.70 34.94 -9.78
N ALA A 340 -19.99 34.87 -8.48
CA ALA A 340 -20.33 33.63 -7.79
C ALA A 340 -21.59 32.96 -8.39
N ALA A 341 -22.58 33.73 -8.84
CA ALA A 341 -23.80 33.18 -9.44
C ALA A 341 -23.64 32.70 -10.90
N HIS A 342 -22.64 33.22 -11.64
CA HIS A 342 -22.55 33.03 -13.10
C HIS A 342 -21.20 32.50 -13.59
N TRP A 343 -20.26 32.19 -12.69
CA TRP A 343 -18.94 31.70 -13.06
C TRP A 343 -18.94 30.47 -14.00
N PRO A 344 -19.90 29.52 -13.98
CA PRO A 344 -19.82 28.38 -14.90
C PRO A 344 -19.97 28.79 -16.38
N ALA A 345 -20.67 29.89 -16.64
CA ALA A 345 -20.87 30.44 -17.98
C ALA A 345 -19.72 31.34 -18.45
N LEU A 346 -18.80 31.73 -17.55
CA LEU A 346 -17.65 32.53 -17.92
C LEU A 346 -16.63 31.70 -18.69
N PRO A 347 -16.08 32.24 -19.81
CA PRO A 347 -14.89 31.68 -20.45
C PRO A 347 -13.75 31.51 -19.45
N ARG A 348 -12.97 30.44 -19.63
CA ARG A 348 -11.87 30.08 -18.72
C ARG A 348 -10.95 31.25 -18.41
N ASP A 349 -10.49 31.97 -19.43
CA ASP A 349 -9.53 33.07 -19.27
C ASP A 349 -10.13 34.22 -18.44
N ASN A 350 -11.42 34.51 -18.60
CA ASN A 350 -12.11 35.53 -17.82
C ASN A 350 -12.30 35.10 -16.36
N ARG A 351 -12.48 33.81 -16.08
CA ARG A 351 -12.55 33.31 -14.70
C ARG A 351 -11.22 33.46 -13.99
N ILE A 352 -10.13 33.02 -14.64
CA ILE A 352 -8.77 33.14 -14.11
C ILE A 352 -8.46 34.62 -13.86
N ALA A 353 -8.73 35.50 -14.83
CA ALA A 353 -8.54 36.93 -14.67
C ALA A 353 -9.37 37.53 -13.52
N ALA A 354 -10.61 37.09 -13.32
CA ALA A 354 -11.44 37.54 -12.20
C ALA A 354 -10.89 37.04 -10.84
N HIS A 355 -10.44 35.79 -10.76
CA HIS A 355 -9.84 35.22 -9.56
C HIS A 355 -8.53 35.93 -9.20
N ASP A 356 -7.65 36.16 -10.18
CA ASP A 356 -6.39 36.87 -9.97
C ASP A 356 -6.62 38.34 -9.56
N ALA A 357 -7.61 39.01 -10.15
CA ALA A 357 -7.99 40.36 -9.74
C ALA A 357 -8.51 40.44 -8.29
N LEU A 358 -9.20 39.40 -7.80
CA LEU A 358 -9.61 39.30 -6.39
C LEU A 358 -8.42 39.08 -5.45
N VAL A 359 -7.45 38.26 -5.87
CA VAL A 359 -6.21 38.06 -5.12
C VAL A 359 -5.44 39.39 -5.03
N GLU A 360 -5.32 40.12 -6.14
CA GLU A 360 -4.70 41.44 -6.17
C GLU A 360 -5.43 42.44 -5.26
N PHE A 361 -6.78 42.47 -5.31
CA PHE A 361 -7.59 43.29 -4.42
C PHE A 361 -7.24 43.04 -2.94
N LEU A 362 -7.15 41.76 -2.54
CA LEU A 362 -6.83 41.39 -1.16
C LEU A 362 -5.39 41.75 -0.75
N TYR A 363 -4.41 41.65 -1.67
CA TYR A 363 -3.05 42.12 -1.38
C TYR A 363 -3.01 43.63 -1.16
N ARG A 364 -3.76 44.41 -1.95
CA ARG A 364 -3.84 45.87 -1.75
C ARG A 364 -4.57 46.27 -0.47
N CYS A 365 -5.42 45.40 0.08
CA CYS A 365 -6.05 45.60 1.39
C CYS A 365 -5.09 45.40 2.58
N GLY A 366 -3.83 44.99 2.37
CA GLY A 366 -2.85 44.73 3.44
C GLY A 366 -2.76 45.80 4.54
N PRO A 367 -2.82 47.12 4.24
CA PRO A 367 -2.82 48.18 5.25
C PRO A 367 -4.11 48.31 6.09
N ALA A 368 -5.21 47.66 5.68
CA ALA A 368 -6.54 47.81 6.26
C ALA A 368 -7.22 46.43 6.50
N PRO A 369 -6.89 45.72 7.60
CA PRO A 369 -7.35 44.34 7.82
C PRO A 369 -8.88 44.19 7.86
N GLY A 370 -9.62 45.17 8.39
CA GLY A 370 -11.09 45.12 8.42
C GLY A 370 -11.74 45.18 7.03
N ILE A 371 -11.09 45.84 6.06
CA ILE A 371 -11.53 45.88 4.66
C ILE A 371 -11.28 44.51 4.01
N ALA A 372 -10.11 43.90 4.26
CA ALA A 372 -9.82 42.54 3.80
C ALA A 372 -10.81 41.52 4.37
N GLU A 373 -11.10 41.58 5.68
CA GLU A 373 -12.08 40.70 6.34
C GLU A 373 -13.48 40.84 5.75
N ARG A 374 -13.94 42.08 5.47
CA ARG A 374 -15.24 42.32 4.82
C ARG A 374 -15.27 41.74 3.40
N ALA A 375 -14.18 41.89 2.65
CA ALA A 375 -14.05 41.29 1.32
C ALA A 375 -14.06 39.75 1.37
N ILE A 376 -13.34 39.13 2.32
CA ILE A 376 -13.39 37.68 2.56
C ILE A 376 -14.81 37.25 2.96
N GLY A 377 -15.50 38.02 3.80
CA GLY A 377 -16.90 37.76 4.15
C GLY A 377 -17.83 37.81 2.94
N ALA A 378 -17.59 38.70 1.98
CA ALA A 378 -18.33 38.73 0.71
C ALA A 378 -18.01 37.52 -0.18
N ILE A 379 -16.73 37.12 -0.29
CA ILE A 379 -16.31 35.94 -1.04
C ILE A 379 -16.89 34.66 -0.42
N GLY A 380 -16.85 34.54 0.91
CA GLY A 380 -17.31 33.37 1.67
C GLY A 380 -18.79 33.37 2.01
N ARG A 381 -19.57 34.39 1.61
CA ARG A 381 -20.98 34.57 2.01
C ARG A 381 -21.84 33.33 1.82
N HIS A 382 -21.62 32.59 0.73
CA HIS A 382 -22.38 31.39 0.40
C HIS A 382 -21.65 30.08 0.75
N ALA A 383 -20.45 30.16 1.35
CA ALA A 383 -19.73 28.97 1.76
C ALA A 383 -20.47 28.19 2.87
N GLY A 384 -21.25 28.89 3.72
CA GLY A 384 -22.10 28.28 4.74
C GLY A 384 -23.42 27.68 4.23
N ALA A 385 -23.70 27.74 2.93
CA ALA A 385 -24.95 27.17 2.37
C ALA A 385 -25.08 25.66 2.66
N PHE A 386 -23.96 24.96 2.94
CA PHE A 386 -23.92 23.55 3.37
C PHE A 386 -24.59 23.28 4.73
N GLU A 387 -24.99 24.31 5.49
CA GLU A 387 -25.78 24.17 6.72
C GLU A 387 -27.26 24.52 6.51
N ALA A 388 -27.63 25.22 5.43
CA ALA A 388 -29.01 25.66 5.16
C ALA A 388 -29.92 24.48 4.74
N GLY A 389 -31.22 24.56 4.98
CA GLY A 389 -32.18 23.45 4.72
C GLY A 389 -32.22 22.94 3.26
N PRO A 390 -33.04 21.91 2.97
CA PRO A 390 -33.00 21.16 1.69
C PRO A 390 -33.54 21.93 0.47
N ALA A 391 -34.00 23.18 0.62
CA ALA A 391 -34.53 24.01 -0.45
C ALA A 391 -33.45 24.96 -1.00
N ALA A 392 -32.56 24.45 -1.84
CA ALA A 392 -31.52 25.25 -2.48
C ALA A 392 -31.99 25.80 -3.83
N ASP A 393 -31.77 27.10 -4.06
CA ASP A 393 -31.95 27.73 -5.36
C ASP A 393 -30.69 27.60 -6.24
N LYS A 394 -30.85 27.76 -7.55
CA LYS A 394 -29.76 27.81 -8.55
C LYS A 394 -28.62 28.75 -8.12
N VAL A 395 -28.94 29.95 -7.65
CA VAL A 395 -27.93 30.96 -7.28
C VAL A 395 -27.11 30.48 -6.08
N GLU A 396 -27.75 29.87 -5.09
CA GLU A 396 -27.10 29.35 -3.89
C GLU A 396 -26.12 28.22 -4.21
N VAL A 397 -26.53 27.26 -5.06
CA VAL A 397 -25.67 26.16 -5.52
C VAL A 397 -24.45 26.70 -6.25
N THR A 398 -24.63 27.58 -7.24
CA THR A 398 -23.50 28.13 -8.00
C THR A 398 -22.54 28.94 -7.14
N SER A 399 -23.09 29.76 -6.25
CA SER A 399 -22.32 30.69 -5.43
C SER A 399 -21.56 29.98 -4.33
N SER A 400 -22.14 28.97 -3.69
CA SER A 400 -21.47 28.18 -2.65
C SER A 400 -20.27 27.41 -3.19
N ILE A 401 -20.42 26.75 -4.35
CA ILE A 401 -19.33 26.02 -5.01
C ILE A 401 -18.18 26.98 -5.34
N TRP A 402 -18.50 28.16 -5.89
CA TRP A 402 -17.51 29.18 -6.17
C TRP A 402 -16.83 29.71 -4.91
N SER A 403 -17.62 30.02 -3.87
CA SER A 403 -17.13 30.55 -2.60
C SER A 403 -16.11 29.61 -1.97
N VAL A 404 -16.42 28.31 -1.87
CA VAL A 404 -15.48 27.31 -1.32
C VAL A 404 -14.22 27.21 -2.19
N GLY A 405 -14.36 27.13 -3.51
CA GLY A 405 -13.21 27.11 -4.42
C GLY A 405 -12.32 28.35 -4.24
N MET A 406 -12.91 29.54 -4.21
CA MET A 406 -12.15 30.79 -4.06
C MET A 406 -11.46 30.87 -2.69
N LEU A 407 -12.14 30.48 -1.61
CA LEU A 407 -11.51 30.42 -0.29
C LEU A 407 -10.34 29.42 -0.23
N ALA A 408 -10.47 28.25 -0.87
CA ALA A 408 -9.39 27.27 -0.96
C ALA A 408 -8.16 27.82 -1.70
N ARG A 409 -8.38 28.50 -2.85
CA ARG A 409 -7.35 29.20 -3.61
C ARG A 409 -6.65 30.26 -2.76
N LEU A 410 -7.41 31.06 -2.01
CA LEU A 410 -6.87 32.12 -1.14
C LEU A 410 -6.06 31.55 0.03
N GLY A 411 -6.39 30.35 0.51
CA GLY A 411 -5.61 29.64 1.53
C GLY A 411 -4.16 29.35 1.10
N ARG A 412 -3.87 29.35 -0.21
CA ARG A 412 -2.51 29.19 -0.75
C ARG A 412 -1.63 30.41 -0.56
N GLU A 413 -2.22 31.59 -0.43
CA GLU A 413 -1.50 32.85 -0.55
C GLU A 413 -0.75 33.19 0.74
N ARG A 414 0.59 33.10 0.66
CA ARG A 414 1.49 33.22 1.82
C ARG A 414 1.59 34.64 2.37
N ASP A 415 1.38 35.64 1.52
CA ASP A 415 1.59 37.04 1.87
C ASP A 415 0.33 37.73 2.41
N LEU A 416 -0.78 37.00 2.56
CA LEU A 416 -1.96 37.51 3.26
C LEU A 416 -1.71 37.70 4.76
N SER A 417 -2.35 38.70 5.34
CA SER A 417 -2.26 39.00 6.77
C SER A 417 -2.78 37.82 7.62
N GLY A 418 -2.30 37.70 8.86
CA GLY A 418 -2.72 36.62 9.77
C GLY A 418 -4.22 36.64 10.07
N THR A 419 -4.84 37.82 10.21
CA THR A 419 -6.28 37.93 10.45
C THR A 419 -7.10 37.51 9.23
N THR A 420 -6.66 37.91 8.02
CA THR A 420 -7.28 37.46 6.76
C THR A 420 -7.19 35.94 6.60
N LYS A 421 -6.04 35.34 6.91
CA LYS A 421 -5.86 33.88 6.88
C LYS A 421 -6.78 33.17 7.86
N ASN A 422 -6.90 33.69 9.09
CA ASN A 422 -7.82 33.13 10.08
C ASN A 422 -9.28 33.22 9.61
N ALA A 423 -9.69 34.34 8.98
CA ALA A 423 -11.04 34.49 8.43
C ALA A 423 -11.32 33.49 7.28
N ILE A 424 -10.36 33.33 6.35
CA ILE A 424 -10.43 32.30 5.29
C ILE A 424 -10.52 30.90 5.91
N GLU A 425 -9.72 30.65 6.96
CA GLU A 425 -9.70 29.39 7.66
C GLU A 425 -11.05 29.06 8.31
N SER A 426 -11.59 29.99 9.10
CA SER A 426 -12.90 29.85 9.73
C SER A 426 -14.01 29.62 8.71
N ALA A 427 -14.03 30.36 7.59
CA ALA A 427 -15.05 30.20 6.56
C ALA A 427 -15.00 28.82 5.88
N LEU A 428 -13.80 28.33 5.56
CA LEU A 428 -13.62 26.99 4.99
C LEU A 428 -13.95 25.87 5.99
N VAL A 429 -13.61 26.04 7.28
CA VAL A 429 -13.97 25.06 8.32
C VAL A 429 -15.48 24.99 8.48
N ALA A 430 -16.18 26.12 8.48
CA ALA A 430 -17.64 26.14 8.51
C ALA A 430 -18.25 25.46 7.27
N ALA A 431 -17.70 25.71 6.08
CA ALA A 431 -18.23 25.17 4.83
C ALA A 431 -18.00 23.65 4.65
N MET A 432 -16.80 23.18 5.00
CA MET A 432 -16.34 21.82 4.64
C MET A 432 -16.12 20.91 5.84
N GLY A 433 -16.19 21.44 7.06
CA GLY A 433 -15.88 20.69 8.27
C GLY A 433 -14.48 20.05 8.22
N PRO A 434 -14.33 18.81 8.72
CA PRO A 434 -13.02 18.14 8.76
C PRO A 434 -12.50 17.72 7.37
N ALA A 435 -13.31 17.75 6.31
CA ALA A 435 -12.89 17.39 4.95
C ALA A 435 -11.85 18.37 4.36
N ARG A 436 -11.75 19.58 4.92
CA ARG A 436 -10.73 20.59 4.58
C ARG A 436 -9.29 20.08 4.66
N ALA A 437 -8.96 19.24 5.64
CA ALA A 437 -7.57 18.93 6.00
C ALA A 437 -6.76 18.19 4.91
N SER A 438 -7.41 17.74 3.83
CA SER A 438 -6.79 16.98 2.73
C SER A 438 -6.89 17.68 1.37
N MET A 439 -7.34 18.93 1.34
CA MET A 439 -7.61 19.66 0.11
C MET A 439 -6.34 20.38 -0.39
N ASP A 440 -5.98 20.17 -1.67
CA ASP A 440 -5.01 21.03 -2.36
C ASP A 440 -5.55 22.47 -2.39
N PRO A 441 -4.77 23.51 -2.01
CA PRO A 441 -5.23 24.89 -1.97
C PRO A 441 -5.33 25.53 -3.38
N SER A 442 -6.08 24.87 -4.26
CA SER A 442 -6.47 25.35 -5.59
C SER A 442 -7.97 25.61 -5.65
N PHE A 443 -8.39 26.43 -6.62
CA PHE A 443 -9.82 26.73 -6.81
C PHE A 443 -10.58 25.46 -7.20
N GLU A 444 -10.01 24.69 -8.12
CA GLU A 444 -10.57 23.49 -8.70
C GLU A 444 -10.78 22.42 -7.64
N SER A 445 -9.80 22.20 -6.77
CA SER A 445 -9.89 21.27 -5.65
C SER A 445 -11.04 21.65 -4.71
N GLY A 446 -11.07 22.90 -4.23
CA GLY A 446 -12.13 23.37 -3.34
C GLY A 446 -13.53 23.33 -3.96
N ALA A 447 -13.66 23.79 -5.20
CA ALA A 447 -14.93 23.78 -5.92
C ALA A 447 -15.39 22.35 -6.26
N THR A 448 -14.46 21.42 -6.55
CA THR A 448 -14.81 20.01 -6.80
C THR A 448 -15.37 19.36 -5.54
N VAL A 449 -14.71 19.54 -4.39
CA VAL A 449 -15.21 18.97 -3.12
C VAL A 449 -16.57 19.57 -2.75
N ALA A 450 -16.75 20.88 -2.92
CA ALA A 450 -18.04 21.54 -2.74
C ALA A 450 -19.11 20.97 -3.70
N ALA A 451 -18.78 20.79 -4.98
CA ALA A 451 -19.70 20.21 -5.96
C ALA A 451 -20.06 18.75 -5.62
N GLN A 452 -19.14 17.95 -5.08
CA GLN A 452 -19.42 16.57 -4.67
C GLN A 452 -20.33 16.46 -3.45
N ALA A 453 -20.38 17.48 -2.59
CA ALA A 453 -21.26 17.50 -1.42
C ALA A 453 -22.73 17.83 -1.74
N TRP A 454 -22.99 18.55 -2.84
CA TRP A 454 -24.32 19.03 -3.20
C TRP A 454 -25.36 17.96 -3.55
N PRO A 455 -25.05 16.87 -4.29
CA PRO A 455 -26.04 15.88 -4.70
C PRO A 455 -26.87 15.29 -3.55
N ALA A 456 -26.23 14.97 -2.42
CA ALA A 456 -26.93 14.45 -1.24
C ALA A 456 -27.92 15.46 -0.64
N ARG A 457 -27.69 16.77 -0.84
CA ARG A 457 -28.54 17.85 -0.33
C ARG A 457 -29.63 18.23 -1.32
N LEU A 458 -29.34 18.15 -2.62
CA LEU A 458 -30.30 18.40 -3.70
C LEU A 458 -31.27 17.22 -3.90
N THR A 459 -30.93 16.05 -3.37
CA THR A 459 -31.79 14.87 -3.41
C THR A 459 -32.92 15.02 -2.38
N PRO A 460 -34.20 15.03 -2.81
CA PRO A 460 -35.31 15.15 -1.87
C PRO A 460 -35.36 13.92 -0.96
N THR A 461 -35.60 14.13 0.34
CA THR A 461 -35.67 13.04 1.33
C THR A 461 -37.06 12.44 1.44
N GLU A 462 -38.09 13.19 1.02
CA GLU A 462 -39.49 12.75 1.05
C GLU A 462 -40.10 12.71 -0.36
N PRO A 463 -41.02 11.77 -0.66
CA PRO A 463 -41.69 11.69 -1.96
C PRO A 463 -42.53 12.94 -2.31
N SER A 464 -43.01 13.67 -1.30
CA SER A 464 -43.80 14.89 -1.42
C SER A 464 -42.97 16.11 -1.84
N GLN A 465 -41.66 16.07 -1.62
CA GLN A 465 -40.76 17.19 -1.90
C GLN A 465 -40.36 17.21 -3.38
N GLU A 466 -40.55 18.34 -4.04
CA GLU A 466 -40.12 18.50 -5.42
C GLU A 466 -38.60 18.69 -5.52
N ALA A 467 -37.97 17.95 -6.43
CA ALA A 467 -36.58 18.15 -6.81
C ALA A 467 -36.47 19.39 -7.71
N SER A 468 -35.65 20.36 -7.29
CA SER A 468 -35.42 21.58 -8.06
C SER A 468 -34.57 21.31 -9.31
N LEU A 469 -35.22 21.21 -10.48
CA LEU A 469 -34.54 21.01 -11.76
C LEU A 469 -33.53 22.13 -12.05
N SER A 470 -33.85 23.38 -11.68
CA SER A 470 -32.94 24.52 -11.88
C SER A 470 -31.67 24.41 -11.03
N ALA A 471 -31.78 23.93 -9.78
CA ALA A 471 -30.64 23.73 -8.89
C ALA A 471 -29.72 22.60 -9.39
N TRP A 472 -30.30 21.45 -9.78
CA TRP A 472 -29.53 20.33 -10.36
C TRP A 472 -28.86 20.70 -11.68
N SER A 473 -29.55 21.45 -12.55
CA SER A 473 -29.00 21.96 -13.81
C SER A 473 -27.84 22.93 -13.56
N ALA A 474 -27.95 23.77 -12.53
CA ALA A 474 -26.90 24.70 -12.12
C ALA A 474 -25.68 23.95 -11.56
N TRP A 475 -25.89 22.98 -10.69
CA TRP A 475 -24.86 22.07 -10.18
C TRP A 475 -24.11 21.35 -11.31
N ALA A 476 -24.84 20.74 -12.24
CA ALA A 476 -24.23 20.03 -13.37
C ALA A 476 -23.41 20.98 -14.26
N SER A 477 -23.84 22.24 -14.39
CA SER A 477 -23.09 23.27 -15.12
C SER A 477 -21.80 23.65 -14.38
N CYS A 478 -21.82 23.74 -13.04
CA CYS A 478 -20.61 23.91 -12.23
C CYS A 478 -19.64 22.72 -12.42
N ALA A 479 -20.12 21.48 -12.34
CA ALA A 479 -19.30 20.28 -12.53
C ALA A 479 -18.65 20.25 -13.94
N ALA A 480 -19.40 20.61 -14.97
CA ALA A 480 -18.87 20.74 -16.33
C ALA A 480 -17.81 21.86 -16.45
N ALA A 481 -18.03 23.01 -15.81
CA ALA A 481 -17.10 24.13 -15.86
C ALA A 481 -15.74 23.83 -15.18
N LEU A 482 -15.71 22.92 -14.19
CA LEU A 482 -14.49 22.44 -13.54
C LEU A 482 -13.62 21.57 -14.46
N SER A 483 -14.23 20.91 -15.44
CA SER A 483 -13.55 20.01 -16.38
C SER A 483 -12.66 20.72 -17.42
N GLY A 484 -12.85 22.03 -17.60
CA GLY A 484 -12.20 22.81 -18.64
C GLY A 484 -10.85 23.41 -18.24
N LEU A 485 -10.36 23.19 -17.01
CA LEU A 485 -9.27 23.97 -16.43
C LEU A 485 -7.86 23.39 -16.62
N SER A 486 -7.67 22.09 -16.91
CA SER A 486 -6.38 21.50 -17.31
C SER A 486 -6.45 20.53 -18.50
N VAL A 487 -5.28 20.23 -19.08
CA VAL A 487 -5.12 19.62 -20.40
C VAL A 487 -5.46 18.11 -20.34
N ALA A 488 -6.51 17.71 -21.06
CA ALA A 488 -6.96 16.34 -21.37
C ALA A 488 -7.43 15.44 -20.21
N SER A 489 -6.87 15.51 -18.99
CA SER A 489 -7.28 14.63 -17.87
C SER A 489 -8.58 15.01 -17.19
N ASP A 490 -9.04 16.25 -17.36
CA ASP A 490 -10.03 16.84 -16.46
C ASP A 490 -11.48 16.71 -16.95
N HIS A 491 -11.69 16.42 -18.24
CA HIS A 491 -13.02 16.09 -18.78
C HIS A 491 -13.62 14.88 -18.08
N ALA A 492 -12.79 13.89 -17.75
CA ALA A 492 -13.21 12.73 -16.96
C ALA A 492 -13.69 13.13 -15.55
N MET A 493 -13.13 14.18 -14.95
CA MET A 493 -13.43 14.55 -13.57
C MET A 493 -14.83 15.16 -13.40
N GLY A 494 -15.22 16.16 -14.21
CA GLY A 494 -16.57 16.72 -14.08
C GLY A 494 -17.65 15.74 -14.55
N GLN A 495 -17.37 14.92 -15.57
CA GLN A 495 -18.27 13.83 -15.96
C GLN A 495 -18.44 12.82 -14.82
N ARG A 496 -17.36 12.43 -14.14
CA ARG A 496 -17.42 11.58 -12.94
C ARG A 496 -18.20 12.24 -11.80
N THR A 497 -18.06 13.54 -11.59
CA THR A 497 -18.86 14.29 -10.60
C THR A 497 -20.36 14.25 -10.96
N ILE A 498 -20.72 14.42 -12.23
CA ILE A 498 -22.11 14.32 -12.69
C ILE A 498 -22.66 12.91 -12.47
N LEU A 499 -21.90 11.89 -12.87
CA LEU A 499 -22.28 10.49 -12.70
C LEU A 499 -22.42 10.09 -11.21
N ALA A 500 -21.53 10.57 -10.33
CA ALA A 500 -21.60 10.34 -8.89
C ALA A 500 -22.82 11.01 -8.25
N GLY A 501 -23.14 12.23 -8.66
CA GLY A 501 -24.35 12.91 -8.19
C GLY A 501 -25.62 12.27 -8.71
N LEU A 502 -25.63 11.80 -9.97
CA LEU A 502 -26.72 11.01 -10.51
C LEU A 502 -26.89 9.69 -9.75
N GLU A 503 -25.82 8.94 -9.48
CA GLU A 503 -25.89 7.72 -8.65
C GLU A 503 -26.45 8.03 -7.26
N THR A 504 -26.08 9.15 -6.65
CA THR A 504 -26.61 9.58 -5.36
C THR A 504 -28.13 9.78 -5.42
N LEU A 505 -28.63 10.45 -6.46
CA LEU A 505 -30.06 10.63 -6.70
C LEU A 505 -30.77 9.28 -6.96
N LEU A 506 -30.17 8.38 -7.73
CA LEU A 506 -30.74 7.05 -8.03
C LEU A 506 -30.77 6.10 -6.82
N VAL A 507 -29.90 6.30 -5.83
CA VAL A 507 -29.79 5.45 -4.63
C VAL A 507 -30.58 6.00 -3.45
N GLN A 508 -30.63 7.33 -3.30
CA GLN A 508 -31.22 8.00 -2.13
C GLN A 508 -32.54 8.73 -2.45
N GLY A 509 -32.81 9.02 -3.72
CA GLY A 509 -33.99 9.76 -4.14
C GLY A 509 -35.27 8.94 -4.09
N PRO A 510 -36.44 9.59 -4.04
CA PRO A 510 -37.72 8.92 -4.14
C PRO A 510 -37.94 8.39 -5.56
N GLU A 511 -38.69 7.29 -5.64
CA GLU A 511 -39.04 6.60 -6.88
C GLU A 511 -39.62 7.58 -7.93
N PRO A 512 -39.12 7.58 -9.19
CA PRO A 512 -39.59 8.47 -10.25
C PRO A 512 -41.10 8.37 -10.55
N ASN A 513 -41.67 7.18 -10.29
CA ASN A 513 -43.09 6.91 -10.45
C ASN A 513 -43.95 7.71 -9.45
N ALA A 514 -43.41 7.95 -8.26
CA ALA A 514 -44.04 8.74 -7.21
C ALA A 514 -43.71 10.23 -7.37
N ASN A 515 -42.53 10.57 -7.91
CA ASN A 515 -42.06 11.95 -8.03
C ASN A 515 -41.56 12.29 -9.45
N ARG A 516 -42.42 12.96 -10.22
CA ARG A 516 -42.11 13.38 -11.61
C ARG A 516 -40.95 14.37 -11.72
N SER A 517 -40.70 15.16 -10.67
CA SER A 517 -39.59 16.11 -10.67
C SER A 517 -38.24 15.40 -10.66
N VAL A 518 -38.12 14.29 -9.92
CA VAL A 518 -36.93 13.42 -9.92
C VAL A 518 -36.71 12.79 -11.29
N ALA A 519 -37.76 12.28 -11.94
CA ALA A 519 -37.67 11.75 -13.31
C ALA A 519 -37.12 12.79 -14.30
N SER A 520 -37.53 14.05 -14.13
CA SER A 520 -37.08 15.18 -14.96
C SER A 520 -35.60 15.51 -14.72
N VAL A 521 -35.15 15.48 -13.45
CA VAL A 521 -33.75 15.67 -13.09
C VAL A 521 -32.87 14.53 -13.63
N ILE A 522 -33.27 13.27 -13.46
CA ILE A 522 -32.55 12.11 -14.02
C ILE A 522 -32.40 12.28 -15.53
N SER A 523 -33.48 12.63 -16.23
CA SER A 523 -33.47 12.82 -17.68
C SER A 523 -32.52 13.94 -18.11
N GLU A 524 -32.52 15.07 -17.40
CA GLU A 524 -31.61 16.20 -17.65
C GLU A 524 -30.14 15.81 -17.44
N LEU A 525 -29.82 15.11 -16.36
CA LEU A 525 -28.45 14.69 -16.05
C LEU A 525 -27.94 13.64 -17.04
N VAL A 526 -28.75 12.64 -17.39
CA VAL A 526 -28.41 11.61 -18.38
C VAL A 526 -28.17 12.23 -19.77
N GLY A 527 -28.96 13.25 -20.14
CA GLY A 527 -28.78 13.99 -21.40
C GLY A 527 -27.49 14.80 -21.45
N ARG A 528 -26.92 15.20 -20.31
CA ARG A 528 -25.64 15.94 -20.23
C ARG A 528 -24.41 15.04 -20.25
N ILE A 529 -24.55 13.76 -19.94
CA ILE A 529 -23.43 12.81 -19.92
C ILE A 529 -23.05 12.42 -21.35
N THR A 530 -21.76 12.39 -21.66
CA THR A 530 -21.25 11.82 -22.92
C THR A 530 -21.14 10.30 -22.80
N TRP A 531 -21.67 9.58 -23.79
CA TRP A 531 -21.74 8.11 -23.79
C TRP A 531 -20.77 7.49 -24.80
N ARG A 532 -19.52 7.97 -24.80
CA ARG A 532 -18.47 7.50 -25.71
C ARG A 532 -17.84 6.20 -25.20
N ALA A 533 -17.16 5.47 -26.08
CA ALA A 533 -16.51 4.21 -25.73
C ALA A 533 -15.37 4.38 -24.72
N GLU A 534 -14.66 5.51 -24.79
CA GLU A 534 -13.53 5.86 -23.91
C GLU A 534 -13.96 6.36 -22.52
N ASP A 535 -15.25 6.72 -22.35
CA ASP A 535 -15.75 7.35 -21.13
C ASP A 535 -16.21 6.29 -20.10
N GLU A 536 -16.08 6.59 -18.81
CA GLU A 536 -16.53 5.70 -17.71
C GLU A 536 -18.06 5.55 -17.64
N SER A 537 -18.82 6.39 -18.34
CA SER A 537 -20.29 6.44 -18.30
C SER A 537 -20.93 5.09 -18.65
N ARG A 538 -20.44 4.42 -19.70
CA ARG A 538 -20.96 3.12 -20.14
C ARG A 538 -20.78 2.04 -19.07
N GLN A 539 -19.61 1.98 -18.45
CA GLN A 539 -19.32 1.04 -17.35
C GLN A 539 -20.18 1.34 -16.11
N TRP A 540 -20.42 2.62 -15.84
CA TRP A 540 -21.26 3.05 -14.73
C TRP A 540 -22.71 2.60 -14.89
N LEU A 541 -23.27 2.71 -16.10
CA LEU A 541 -24.62 2.18 -16.39
C LEU A 541 -24.70 0.67 -16.17
N LEU A 542 -23.70 -0.09 -16.65
CA LEU A 542 -23.66 -1.53 -16.40
C LEU A 542 -23.61 -1.85 -14.89
N ARG A 543 -22.84 -1.06 -14.12
CA ARG A 543 -22.83 -1.16 -12.66
C ARG A 543 -24.20 -0.85 -12.05
N TRP A 544 -24.89 0.17 -12.53
CA TRP A 544 -26.24 0.49 -12.06
C TRP A 544 -27.21 -0.66 -12.31
N PHE A 545 -27.11 -1.39 -13.43
CA PHE A 545 -27.91 -2.60 -13.64
C PHE A 545 -27.63 -3.72 -12.61
N ALA A 546 -26.48 -3.76 -11.93
CA ALA A 546 -26.24 -4.75 -10.87
C ALA A 546 -26.57 -4.26 -9.45
N ASP A 547 -26.61 -2.94 -9.22
CA ASP A 547 -26.85 -2.39 -7.89
C ASP A 547 -28.33 -2.45 -7.51
N ARG A 548 -28.71 -3.41 -6.67
CA ARG A 548 -30.10 -3.60 -6.22
C ARG A 548 -30.70 -2.41 -5.47
N ARG A 549 -29.87 -1.47 -4.98
CA ARG A 549 -30.34 -0.25 -4.33
C ARG A 549 -30.94 0.74 -5.34
N ILE A 550 -30.60 0.61 -6.63
CA ILE A 550 -31.19 1.38 -7.71
C ILE A 550 -32.43 0.63 -8.21
N SER A 551 -33.57 1.33 -8.20
CA SER A 551 -34.86 0.76 -8.58
C SER A 551 -34.98 0.48 -10.08
N THR A 552 -35.94 -0.37 -10.45
CA THR A 552 -36.27 -0.59 -11.87
C THR A 552 -36.92 0.64 -12.52
N ALA A 553 -37.61 1.47 -11.74
CA ALA A 553 -38.22 2.71 -12.19
C ALA A 553 -37.16 3.76 -12.57
N ASP A 554 -36.13 3.91 -11.74
CA ASP A 554 -34.96 4.75 -12.01
C ASP A 554 -34.24 4.32 -13.29
N LEU A 555 -33.97 3.01 -13.42
CA LEU A 555 -33.35 2.46 -14.62
C LEU A 555 -34.24 2.60 -15.86
N ASN A 556 -35.56 2.55 -15.73
CA ASN A 556 -36.48 2.85 -16.84
C ASN A 556 -36.30 4.30 -17.32
N VAL A 557 -36.23 5.28 -16.42
CA VAL A 557 -36.00 6.69 -16.79
C VAL A 557 -34.63 6.89 -17.43
N VAL A 558 -33.58 6.27 -16.89
CA VAL A 558 -32.22 6.33 -17.46
C VAL A 558 -32.19 5.73 -18.86
N THR A 559 -32.69 4.50 -19.04
CA THR A 559 -32.64 3.79 -20.33
C THR A 559 -33.56 4.40 -21.39
N SER A 560 -34.74 4.91 -21.00
CA SER A 560 -35.62 5.66 -21.91
C SER A 560 -35.02 6.98 -22.35
N THR A 561 -34.36 7.71 -21.43
CA THR A 561 -33.64 8.95 -21.79
C THR A 561 -32.46 8.65 -22.72
N LEU A 562 -31.72 7.58 -22.45
CA LEU A 562 -30.64 7.12 -23.33
C LEU A 562 -31.15 6.85 -24.76
N ALA A 563 -32.24 6.11 -24.89
CA ALA A 563 -32.81 5.74 -26.18
C ALA A 563 -33.43 6.92 -26.95
N THR A 564 -33.88 7.98 -26.27
CA THR A 564 -34.65 9.08 -26.89
C THR A 564 -33.88 10.40 -27.02
N ARG A 565 -32.97 10.70 -26.10
CA ARG A 565 -32.32 12.02 -26.01
C ARG A 565 -30.79 11.96 -26.04
N SER A 566 -30.19 10.81 -25.75
CA SER A 566 -28.72 10.71 -25.70
C SER A 566 -28.13 10.38 -27.09
N ALA A 567 -26.88 10.78 -27.29
CA ALA A 567 -26.08 10.39 -28.46
C ALA A 567 -25.37 9.04 -28.26
N ALA A 568 -25.91 8.15 -27.41
CA ALA A 568 -25.27 6.88 -27.08
C ALA A 568 -25.42 5.90 -28.26
N GLU A 569 -24.29 5.48 -28.80
CA GLU A 569 -24.22 4.63 -29.99
C GLU A 569 -24.85 3.25 -29.75
N GLY A 570 -25.64 2.79 -30.72
CA GLY A 570 -26.21 1.43 -30.76
C GLY A 570 -27.40 1.19 -29.84
N ILE A 571 -27.95 2.21 -29.18
CA ILE A 571 -29.10 2.08 -28.27
C ILE A 571 -30.39 2.49 -28.98
N ASP A 572 -31.42 1.65 -28.84
CA ASP A 572 -32.75 1.89 -29.40
C ASP A 572 -33.86 1.75 -28.33
N LEU A 573 -35.11 1.98 -28.74
CA LEU A 573 -36.28 1.88 -27.87
C LEU A 573 -36.54 0.44 -27.35
N THR A 574 -35.96 -0.58 -27.97
CA THR A 574 -36.07 -1.98 -27.51
C THR A 574 -35.15 -2.28 -26.33
N MET A 575 -34.27 -1.34 -25.99
CA MET A 575 -33.35 -1.42 -24.87
C MET A 575 -33.82 -0.64 -23.64
N VAL A 576 -35.10 -0.25 -23.59
CA VAL A 576 -35.69 0.41 -22.42
C VAL A 576 -36.17 -0.65 -21.43
N LEU A 577 -35.71 -0.57 -20.17
CA LEU A 577 -36.13 -1.49 -19.12
C LEU A 577 -37.58 -1.17 -18.71
N SER A 578 -38.47 -2.16 -18.63
CA SER A 578 -39.83 -1.93 -18.09
C SER A 578 -39.78 -1.57 -16.59
N THR A 579 -40.68 -0.70 -16.12
CA THR A 579 -40.80 -0.38 -14.68
C THR A 579 -41.16 -1.61 -13.83
N SER A 580 -41.81 -2.62 -14.44
CA SER A 580 -42.16 -3.91 -13.83
C SER A 580 -41.18 -5.04 -14.14
N ALA A 581 -39.99 -4.74 -14.69
CA ALA A 581 -39.01 -5.75 -15.07
C ALA A 581 -38.49 -6.54 -13.86
N SER A 582 -38.25 -7.84 -14.04
CA SER A 582 -37.60 -8.69 -13.05
C SER A 582 -36.09 -8.49 -13.03
N ASP A 583 -35.41 -8.94 -11.97
CA ASP A 583 -33.94 -8.97 -11.89
C ASP A 583 -33.30 -9.74 -13.05
N ASN A 584 -33.96 -10.79 -13.54
CA ASN A 584 -33.49 -11.51 -14.73
C ASN A 584 -33.55 -10.64 -15.99
N THR A 585 -34.67 -9.94 -16.20
CA THR A 585 -34.82 -9.02 -17.35
C THR A 585 -33.78 -7.89 -17.28
N ARG A 586 -33.51 -7.41 -16.06
CA ARG A 586 -32.49 -6.40 -15.77
C ARG A 586 -31.08 -6.92 -16.13
N ALA A 587 -30.75 -8.16 -15.79
CA ALA A 587 -29.48 -8.80 -16.13
C ALA A 587 -29.34 -9.07 -17.64
N GLU A 588 -30.40 -9.56 -18.30
CA GLU A 588 -30.43 -9.76 -19.75
C GLU A 588 -30.22 -8.45 -20.51
N LEU A 589 -30.87 -7.37 -20.07
CA LEU A 589 -30.70 -6.07 -20.70
C LEU A 589 -29.28 -5.53 -20.48
N ARG A 590 -28.70 -5.72 -19.29
CA ARG A 590 -27.29 -5.40 -19.01
C ARG A 590 -26.34 -6.12 -19.98
N GLU A 591 -26.54 -7.42 -20.21
CA GLU A 591 -25.77 -8.20 -21.19
C GLU A 591 -25.89 -7.61 -22.61
N ARG A 592 -27.10 -7.21 -23.02
CA ARG A 592 -27.33 -6.56 -24.32
C ARG A 592 -26.54 -5.25 -24.44
N TYR A 593 -26.57 -4.38 -23.43
CA TYR A 593 -25.76 -3.15 -23.39
C TYR A 593 -24.26 -3.48 -23.45
N ALA A 594 -23.79 -4.46 -22.67
CA ALA A 594 -22.38 -4.87 -22.66
C ALA A 594 -21.94 -5.43 -24.02
N THR A 595 -22.77 -6.23 -24.69
CA THR A 595 -22.49 -6.78 -26.01
C THR A 595 -22.44 -5.68 -27.07
N ILE A 596 -23.41 -4.75 -27.09
CA ILE A 596 -23.46 -3.64 -28.07
C ILE A 596 -22.24 -2.72 -27.93
N TRP A 597 -21.83 -2.45 -26.70
CA TRP A 597 -20.67 -1.61 -26.43
C TRP A 597 -19.34 -2.37 -26.42
N SER A 598 -19.34 -3.67 -26.73
CA SER A 598 -18.15 -4.54 -26.68
C SER A 598 -17.44 -4.54 -25.32
N ILE A 599 -18.20 -4.43 -24.23
CA ILE A 599 -17.74 -4.46 -22.83
C ILE A 599 -17.92 -5.87 -22.22
N ARG A 600 -17.84 -6.95 -23.03
CA ARG A 600 -17.93 -8.34 -22.52
C ARG A 600 -16.87 -8.66 -21.47
N ASP A 601 -15.72 -7.99 -21.56
CA ASP A 601 -14.66 -8.10 -20.55
C ASP A 601 -15.13 -7.67 -19.15
N ALA A 602 -16.19 -6.85 -19.02
CA ALA A 602 -16.69 -6.45 -17.69
C ALA A 602 -17.43 -7.58 -16.95
N LEU A 603 -18.09 -8.49 -17.65
CA LEU A 603 -18.83 -9.59 -17.01
C LEU A 603 -17.90 -10.71 -16.55
N ALA A 604 -16.96 -11.10 -17.41
CA ALA A 604 -15.88 -12.00 -17.01
C ALA A 604 -15.10 -11.43 -15.80
N ARG A 605 -14.91 -10.11 -15.76
CA ARG A 605 -14.32 -9.41 -14.61
C ARG A 605 -15.16 -9.52 -13.34
N ASP A 606 -16.48 -9.41 -13.41
CA ASP A 606 -17.34 -9.55 -12.24
C ASP A 606 -17.33 -10.99 -11.69
N GLU A 607 -17.38 -12.01 -12.56
CA GLU A 607 -17.22 -13.41 -12.15
C GLU A 607 -15.86 -13.67 -11.48
N GLN A 608 -14.78 -13.12 -12.06
CA GLN A 608 -13.44 -13.17 -11.48
C GLN A 608 -13.37 -12.49 -10.11
N ILE A 609 -14.06 -11.36 -9.91
CA ILE A 609 -14.12 -10.66 -8.62
C ILE A 609 -14.82 -11.53 -7.57
N VAL A 610 -15.93 -12.19 -7.94
CA VAL A 610 -16.65 -13.08 -7.02
C VAL A 610 -15.79 -14.28 -6.63
N GLN A 611 -15.17 -14.96 -7.60
CA GLN A 611 -14.26 -16.07 -7.35
C GLN A 611 -13.06 -15.64 -6.49
N TRP A 612 -12.44 -14.51 -6.83
CA TRP A 612 -11.34 -13.93 -6.05
C TRP A 612 -11.76 -13.61 -4.61
N ALA A 613 -12.96 -13.05 -4.41
CA ALA A 613 -13.45 -12.66 -3.09
C ALA A 613 -13.69 -13.88 -2.19
N GLU A 614 -14.20 -14.97 -2.75
CA GLU A 614 -14.37 -16.24 -2.03
C GLU A 614 -13.02 -16.81 -1.58
N LEU A 615 -12.07 -16.95 -2.51
CA LEU A 615 -10.71 -17.43 -2.21
C LEU A 615 -9.99 -16.54 -1.19
N THR A 616 -10.19 -15.22 -1.26
CA THR A 616 -9.60 -14.26 -0.32
C THR A 616 -10.21 -14.40 1.06
N ARG A 617 -11.53 -14.56 1.19
CA ARG A 617 -12.19 -14.81 2.48
C ARG A 617 -11.70 -16.12 3.11
N GLU A 618 -11.59 -17.19 2.32
CA GLU A 618 -11.05 -18.47 2.79
C GLU A 618 -9.59 -18.35 3.27
N ALA A 619 -8.74 -17.65 2.50
CA ALA A 619 -7.34 -17.41 2.85
C ALA A 619 -7.20 -16.55 4.11
N ILE A 620 -8.04 -15.52 4.28
CA ILE A 620 -8.09 -14.67 5.48
C ILE A 620 -8.43 -15.54 6.70
N ASN A 621 -9.50 -16.35 6.62
CA ASN A 621 -9.93 -17.21 7.72
C ASN A 621 -8.85 -18.25 8.09
N SER A 622 -8.22 -18.86 7.09
CA SER A 622 -7.11 -19.80 7.28
C SER A 622 -5.87 -19.16 7.91
N SER A 623 -5.65 -17.85 7.73
CA SER A 623 -4.49 -17.14 8.27
C SER A 623 -4.50 -17.00 9.80
N TYR A 624 -5.66 -17.20 10.44
CA TYR A 624 -5.81 -17.14 11.91
C TYR A 624 -5.41 -18.46 12.61
N THR A 625 -5.38 -19.59 11.89
CA THR A 625 -5.14 -20.92 12.46
C THR A 625 -3.70 -21.41 12.28
N SER A 626 -2.79 -20.55 11.85
CA SER A 626 -1.39 -20.90 11.61
C SER A 626 -0.66 -21.18 12.94
N SER A 627 0.08 -22.30 13.01
CA SER A 627 0.71 -22.79 14.25
C SER A 627 2.21 -22.53 14.35
N SER A 628 2.87 -22.12 13.26
CA SER A 628 4.32 -21.90 13.21
C SER A 628 4.69 -20.64 12.45
N GLU A 629 5.89 -20.08 12.70
CA GLU A 629 6.37 -18.87 12.01
C GLU A 629 6.45 -19.05 10.48
N THR A 630 6.72 -20.29 10.03
CA THR A 630 6.79 -20.62 8.61
C THR A 630 5.40 -20.73 7.99
N ASP A 631 4.44 -21.29 8.71
CA ASP A 631 3.04 -21.35 8.27
C ASP A 631 2.44 -19.94 8.22
N ASP A 632 2.77 -19.08 9.18
CA ASP A 632 2.40 -17.67 9.17
C ASP A 632 2.90 -16.96 7.92
N PHE A 633 4.17 -17.19 7.57
CA PHE A 633 4.75 -16.59 6.38
C PHE A 633 4.13 -17.16 5.11
N ALA A 634 3.89 -18.47 5.04
CA ALA A 634 3.21 -19.10 3.91
C ALA A 634 1.78 -18.56 3.71
N ALA A 635 1.02 -18.39 4.80
CA ALA A 635 -0.31 -17.78 4.77
C ALA A 635 -0.25 -16.33 4.29
N GLY A 636 0.74 -15.55 4.75
CA GLY A 636 0.98 -14.19 4.28
C GLY A 636 1.29 -14.13 2.78
N VAL A 637 2.12 -15.03 2.26
CA VAL A 637 2.45 -15.10 0.83
C VAL A 637 1.25 -15.57 0.00
N ALA A 638 0.42 -16.48 0.50
CA ALA A 638 -0.81 -16.89 -0.17
C ALA A 638 -1.80 -15.71 -0.30
N LEU A 639 -1.98 -14.92 0.77
CA LEU A 639 -2.76 -13.68 0.72
C LEU A 639 -2.17 -12.66 -0.26
N LEU A 640 -0.84 -12.48 -0.26
CA LEU A 640 -0.16 -11.60 -1.20
C LEU A 640 -0.42 -11.97 -2.66
N ARG A 641 -0.50 -13.27 -2.99
CA ARG A 641 -0.84 -13.71 -4.35
C ARG A 641 -2.26 -13.31 -4.75
N LEU A 642 -3.21 -13.43 -3.82
CA LEU A 642 -4.57 -12.94 -4.05
C LEU A 642 -4.60 -11.40 -4.13
N ASN A 643 -3.78 -10.70 -3.36
CA ASN A 643 -3.62 -9.24 -3.47
C ASN A 643 -3.01 -8.83 -4.83
N GLU A 644 -2.08 -9.62 -5.38
CA GLU A 644 -1.55 -9.44 -6.73
C GLU A 644 -2.66 -9.63 -7.79
N ALA A 645 -3.52 -10.65 -7.65
CA ALA A 645 -4.67 -10.82 -8.53
C ALA A 645 -5.62 -9.61 -8.46
N ALA A 646 -5.95 -9.13 -7.26
CA ALA A 646 -6.78 -7.93 -7.09
C ALA A 646 -6.15 -6.69 -7.74
N TRP A 647 -4.82 -6.55 -7.65
CA TRP A 647 -4.08 -5.47 -8.32
C TRP A 647 -4.20 -5.55 -9.85
N TRP A 648 -4.03 -6.74 -10.44
CA TRP A 648 -4.19 -6.93 -11.89
C TRP A 648 -5.63 -6.77 -12.36
N GLN A 649 -6.59 -7.21 -11.55
CA GLN A 649 -8.01 -6.98 -11.77
C GLN A 649 -8.32 -5.49 -11.83
N TRP A 650 -7.77 -4.72 -10.89
CA TRP A 650 -7.90 -3.27 -10.87
C TRP A 650 -7.22 -2.60 -12.08
N LYS A 651 -6.11 -3.17 -12.59
CA LYS A 651 -5.46 -2.71 -13.82
C LYS A 651 -6.18 -3.13 -15.10
N GLY A 652 -7.17 -4.02 -15.01
CA GLY A 652 -7.92 -4.54 -16.14
C GLY A 652 -7.23 -5.68 -16.90
N ASP A 653 -6.24 -6.36 -16.30
CA ASP A 653 -5.56 -7.49 -16.92
C ASP A 653 -6.19 -8.84 -16.53
N ALA A 654 -7.26 -9.22 -17.23
CA ALA A 654 -8.03 -10.42 -16.92
C ALA A 654 -7.25 -11.74 -17.12
N ALA A 655 -6.26 -11.76 -18.01
CA ALA A 655 -5.45 -12.94 -18.29
C ALA A 655 -4.58 -13.29 -17.08
N GLU A 656 -3.94 -12.27 -16.50
CA GLU A 656 -3.11 -12.44 -15.32
C GLU A 656 -3.92 -12.80 -14.07
N VAL A 657 -5.12 -12.22 -13.92
CA VAL A 657 -6.07 -12.58 -12.87
C VAL A 657 -6.44 -14.06 -12.97
N THR A 658 -6.87 -14.51 -14.14
CA THR A 658 -7.24 -15.92 -14.38
C THR A 658 -6.09 -16.87 -14.07
N ARG A 659 -4.87 -16.51 -14.48
CA ARG A 659 -3.66 -17.31 -14.21
C ARG A 659 -3.40 -17.47 -12.71
N ILE A 660 -3.60 -16.42 -11.91
CA ILE A 660 -3.41 -16.48 -10.47
C ILE A 660 -4.57 -17.23 -9.79
N LEU A 661 -5.82 -16.99 -10.19
CA LEU A 661 -7.01 -17.62 -9.59
C LEU A 661 -7.09 -19.12 -9.87
N ASN A 662 -6.58 -19.59 -11.01
CA ASN A 662 -6.53 -21.03 -11.34
C ASN A 662 -5.57 -21.81 -10.43
N ASP A 663 -4.58 -21.14 -9.87
CA ASP A 663 -3.62 -21.75 -8.96
C ASP A 663 -3.17 -20.72 -7.91
N PRO A 664 -4.00 -20.41 -6.89
CA PRO A 664 -3.76 -19.33 -5.92
C PRO A 664 -2.72 -19.71 -4.86
N ARG A 665 -2.45 -21.01 -4.65
CA ARG A 665 -1.47 -21.51 -3.67
C ARG A 665 -0.28 -22.25 -4.27
N GLY A 666 -0.29 -22.69 -5.53
CA GLY A 666 0.73 -23.59 -6.08
C GLY A 666 2.20 -23.21 -5.88
N PRO A 667 2.67 -21.98 -6.16
CA PRO A 667 4.02 -21.54 -5.84
C PRO A 667 4.33 -21.52 -4.33
N VAL A 668 3.33 -21.25 -3.48
CA VAL A 668 3.46 -21.31 -2.01
C VAL A 668 3.58 -22.76 -1.57
N ASP A 669 2.72 -23.64 -2.08
CA ASP A 669 2.73 -25.07 -1.80
C ASP A 669 4.03 -25.71 -2.33
N GLN A 670 4.54 -25.27 -3.47
CA GLN A 670 5.85 -25.66 -4.01
C GLN A 670 7.00 -25.17 -3.13
N ALA A 671 6.93 -23.94 -2.60
CA ALA A 671 7.94 -23.42 -1.69
C ALA A 671 7.92 -24.14 -0.32
N MET A 672 6.72 -24.48 0.16
CA MET A 672 6.48 -25.22 1.41
C MET A 672 6.78 -26.70 1.28
N SER A 673 6.63 -27.26 0.08
CA SER A 673 7.13 -28.58 -0.26
C SER A 673 8.65 -28.53 -0.23
N LEU A 674 9.25 -29.03 0.86
CA LEU A 674 10.50 -29.77 0.72
C LEU A 674 10.19 -30.85 -0.30
N SER A 675 10.92 -30.89 -1.42
CA SER A 675 10.87 -31.92 -2.48
C SER A 675 9.80 -32.99 -2.22
N VAL A 676 8.52 -32.69 -2.51
CA VAL A 676 7.38 -33.49 -2.01
C VAL A 676 7.35 -34.93 -2.53
N ARG A 677 8.30 -35.29 -3.39
CA ARG A 677 8.67 -36.69 -3.63
C ARG A 677 8.95 -37.49 -2.37
N GLU A 678 9.35 -36.88 -1.26
CA GLU A 678 9.67 -37.62 -0.03
C GLU A 678 8.47 -37.87 0.91
N ARG A 679 7.40 -37.06 0.86
CA ARG A 679 6.30 -37.15 1.84
C ARG A 679 5.04 -37.85 1.35
N GLN A 680 4.75 -37.86 0.05
CA GLN A 680 3.55 -38.53 -0.47
C GLN A 680 3.65 -40.07 -0.49
N ASP A 681 4.86 -40.63 -0.41
CA ASP A 681 5.06 -42.08 -0.27
C ASP A 681 5.00 -42.57 1.18
N ALA A 682 4.94 -41.67 2.18
CA ALA A 682 4.66 -42.04 3.58
C ALA A 682 3.21 -42.53 3.79
N ALA A 683 2.35 -42.42 2.76
CA ALA A 683 1.01 -43.00 2.74
C ALA A 683 0.98 -44.41 2.13
N ALA A 684 2.14 -45.06 1.93
CA ALA A 684 2.20 -46.52 1.89
C ALA A 684 2.15 -47.03 3.34
N PRO A 685 1.01 -47.56 3.84
CA PRO A 685 0.80 -47.89 5.25
C PRO A 685 1.73 -48.99 5.82
N ASP A 686 2.60 -49.58 5.00
CA ASP A 686 3.44 -50.74 5.36
C ASP A 686 4.90 -50.41 5.71
N LEU A 687 5.31 -49.14 5.69
CA LEU A 687 6.71 -48.74 5.93
C LEU A 687 6.82 -47.61 6.97
N SER A 688 6.23 -47.82 8.16
CA SER A 688 6.71 -47.06 9.33
C SER A 688 8.19 -47.36 9.54
N ASP A 689 9.01 -46.36 9.92
CA ASP A 689 10.43 -46.58 10.20
C ASP A 689 10.63 -47.79 11.12
N GLY A 690 11.49 -48.72 10.69
CA GLY A 690 11.79 -49.97 11.40
C GLY A 690 10.93 -51.16 10.97
N ALA A 691 9.75 -50.96 10.38
CA ALA A 691 8.92 -52.08 9.90
C ALA A 691 9.62 -52.84 8.76
N TRP A 692 10.34 -52.13 7.88
CA TRP A 692 11.17 -52.78 6.88
C TRP A 692 12.31 -53.58 7.53
N ALA A 693 13.04 -52.99 8.48
CA ALA A 693 14.12 -53.64 9.20
C ALA A 693 13.64 -54.92 9.91
N GLU A 694 12.48 -54.90 10.55
CA GLU A 694 11.87 -56.06 11.19
C GLU A 694 11.61 -57.19 10.19
N ARG A 695 11.00 -56.90 9.03
CA ARG A 695 10.79 -57.89 7.98
C ARG A 695 12.11 -58.40 7.40
N TYR A 696 13.10 -57.51 7.25
CA TYR A 696 14.43 -57.85 6.75
C TYR A 696 15.16 -58.82 7.68
N PHE A 697 15.09 -58.60 8.99
CA PHE A 697 15.61 -59.55 9.99
C PHE A 697 14.77 -60.83 10.06
N GLY A 698 13.45 -60.73 9.93
CA GLY A 698 12.52 -61.85 9.87
C GLY A 698 12.78 -62.81 8.71
N ALA A 699 13.32 -62.32 7.59
CA ALA A 699 13.74 -63.13 6.45
C ALA A 699 14.95 -64.05 6.74
N LYS A 700 15.64 -63.89 7.88
CA LYS A 700 16.76 -64.73 8.35
C LYS A 700 17.85 -64.95 7.27
N ASN A 701 18.04 -66.20 6.83
CA ASN A 701 19.04 -66.60 5.85
C ASN A 701 18.46 -66.72 4.43
N ASN A 702 17.20 -66.33 4.20
CA ASN A 702 16.60 -66.35 2.87
C ASN A 702 17.14 -65.18 2.04
N VAL A 703 18.23 -65.45 1.30
CA VAL A 703 18.92 -64.47 0.45
C VAL A 703 17.99 -63.84 -0.57
N ARG A 704 17.07 -64.63 -1.18
CA ARG A 704 16.13 -64.11 -2.17
C ARG A 704 15.17 -63.09 -1.56
N ALA A 705 14.59 -63.41 -0.40
CA ALA A 705 13.67 -62.51 0.30
C ALA A 705 14.37 -61.24 0.79
N LYS A 706 15.60 -61.34 1.31
CA LYS A 706 16.40 -60.18 1.72
C LYS A 706 16.71 -59.26 0.54
N ARG A 707 17.07 -59.83 -0.62
CA ARG A 707 17.32 -59.03 -1.83
C ARG A 707 16.07 -58.30 -2.29
N GLU A 708 14.93 -58.98 -2.32
CA GLU A 708 13.64 -58.39 -2.69
C GLU A 708 13.25 -57.23 -1.75
N LEU A 709 13.49 -57.39 -0.44
CA LEU A 709 13.28 -56.33 0.54
C LEU A 709 14.23 -55.14 0.32
N ILE A 710 15.51 -55.38 -0.01
CA ILE A 710 16.44 -54.29 -0.35
C ILE A 710 16.00 -53.58 -1.62
N ASP A 711 15.59 -54.31 -2.67
CA ASP A 711 15.11 -53.74 -3.91
C ASP A 711 13.83 -52.92 -3.69
N GLN A 712 12.94 -53.37 -2.79
CA GLN A 712 11.77 -52.62 -2.36
C GLN A 712 12.18 -51.29 -1.71
N LEU A 713 13.12 -51.31 -0.76
CA LEU A 713 13.60 -50.10 -0.08
C LEU A 713 14.41 -49.18 -1.02
N ALA A 714 15.14 -49.75 -1.98
CA ALA A 714 15.88 -49.01 -3.00
C ALA A 714 14.97 -48.25 -3.97
N ASN A 715 13.69 -48.63 -4.06
CA ASN A 715 12.68 -47.94 -4.85
C ASN A 715 11.79 -47.04 -3.99
N ALA A 716 11.93 -47.07 -2.66
CA ALA A 716 11.32 -46.08 -1.79
C ALA A 716 12.01 -44.72 -2.00
N THR A 717 11.24 -43.64 -1.85
CA THR A 717 11.74 -42.26 -1.96
C THR A 717 12.37 -41.77 -0.66
N THR A 718 11.90 -42.27 0.49
CA THR A 718 12.44 -41.96 1.82
C THR A 718 12.88 -43.20 2.56
N ILE A 719 13.78 -43.00 3.51
CA ILE A 719 14.24 -44.02 4.43
C ILE A 719 14.26 -43.48 5.86
N GLY A 720 13.63 -44.21 6.77
CA GLY A 720 13.64 -43.87 8.18
C GLY A 720 15.01 -44.14 8.83
N PRO A 721 15.29 -43.53 9.99
CA PRO A 721 16.56 -43.71 10.71
C PRO A 721 16.91 -45.19 10.97
N THR A 722 15.95 -45.98 11.44
CA THR A 722 16.16 -47.39 11.80
C THR A 722 16.46 -48.22 10.56
N ASP A 723 15.67 -48.02 9.49
CA ASP A 723 15.87 -48.74 8.23
C ASP A 723 17.20 -48.35 7.57
N ALA A 724 17.59 -47.07 7.66
CA ALA A 724 18.87 -46.57 7.15
C ALA A 724 20.07 -47.19 7.85
N GLU A 725 20.03 -47.34 9.18
CA GLU A 725 21.09 -48.01 9.94
C GLU A 725 21.29 -49.47 9.53
N VAL A 726 20.18 -50.19 9.30
CA VAL A 726 20.21 -51.59 8.88
C VAL A 726 20.72 -51.72 7.45
N LEU A 727 20.20 -50.90 6.53
CA LEU A 727 20.63 -50.89 5.14
C LEU A 727 22.12 -50.53 5.00
N MET A 728 22.58 -49.51 5.73
CA MET A 728 23.99 -49.11 5.77
C MET A 728 24.89 -50.19 6.38
N GLY A 729 24.41 -50.89 7.41
CA GLY A 729 25.10 -52.06 7.97
C GLY A 729 25.28 -53.17 6.92
N GLU A 730 24.23 -53.51 6.19
CA GLU A 730 24.25 -54.53 5.13
C GLU A 730 25.14 -54.11 3.94
N ALA A 731 25.19 -52.82 3.61
CA ALA A 731 26.07 -52.31 2.55
C ALA A 731 27.57 -52.52 2.85
N PHE A 732 27.97 -52.58 4.13
CA PHE A 732 29.36 -52.82 4.52
C PHE A 732 29.65 -54.28 4.88
N THR A 733 28.79 -54.90 5.68
CA THR A 733 29.05 -56.23 6.27
C THR A 733 28.17 -57.35 5.73
N GLY A 734 27.23 -57.04 4.83
CA GLY A 734 26.26 -58.01 4.31
C GLY A 734 26.92 -59.21 3.66
N SER A 735 26.30 -60.37 3.86
CA SER A 735 26.68 -61.65 3.24
C SER A 735 25.40 -62.38 2.83
N PRO A 736 25.31 -62.95 1.61
CA PRO A 736 26.33 -63.05 0.56
C PRO A 736 26.70 -61.74 -0.14
N GLN A 737 27.71 -61.75 -1.01
CA GLN A 737 28.16 -60.57 -1.78
C GLN A 737 27.03 -59.89 -2.57
N ASP A 738 26.06 -60.67 -3.06
CA ASP A 738 24.90 -60.17 -3.80
C ASP A 738 24.01 -59.24 -2.96
N ILE A 739 23.81 -59.55 -1.67
CA ILE A 739 23.05 -58.72 -0.74
C ILE A 739 23.79 -57.41 -0.48
N ARG A 740 25.10 -57.50 -0.27
CA ARG A 740 25.94 -56.32 -0.07
C ARG A 740 25.91 -55.38 -1.28
N ALA A 741 26.04 -55.93 -2.50
CA ALA A 741 25.99 -55.15 -3.72
C ALA A 741 24.63 -54.45 -3.91
N ALA A 742 23.52 -55.17 -3.67
CA ALA A 742 22.18 -54.59 -3.71
C ALA A 742 22.02 -53.47 -2.66
N ALA A 743 22.49 -53.70 -1.43
CA ALA A 743 22.44 -52.70 -0.36
C ALA A 743 23.30 -51.46 -0.69
N GLN A 744 24.47 -51.63 -1.30
CA GLN A 744 25.32 -50.52 -1.74
C GLN A 744 24.63 -49.65 -2.80
N GLU A 745 23.97 -50.26 -3.79
CA GLU A 745 23.19 -49.52 -4.79
C GLU A 745 21.99 -48.80 -4.15
N ALA A 746 21.30 -49.44 -3.20
CA ALA A 746 20.23 -48.80 -2.45
C ALA A 746 20.73 -47.60 -1.62
N VAL A 747 21.87 -47.72 -0.94
CA VAL A 747 22.52 -46.63 -0.20
C VAL A 747 22.88 -45.46 -1.13
N LYS A 748 23.40 -45.74 -2.34
CA LYS A 748 23.72 -44.68 -3.32
C LYS A 748 22.49 -43.90 -3.75
N LYS A 749 21.35 -44.57 -3.94
CA LYS A 749 20.07 -43.90 -4.27
C LYS A 749 19.58 -42.99 -3.14
N HIS A 750 19.86 -43.37 -1.89
CA HIS A 750 19.48 -42.64 -0.68
C HIS A 750 20.60 -41.73 -0.13
N ALA A 751 21.64 -41.45 -0.91
CA ALA A 751 22.83 -40.73 -0.45
C ALA A 751 22.56 -39.28 0.00
N GLU A 752 21.47 -38.67 -0.45
CA GLU A 752 21.06 -37.32 -0.07
C GLU A 752 20.21 -37.27 1.20
N SER A 753 19.74 -38.42 1.72
CA SER A 753 18.90 -38.48 2.91
C SER A 753 19.70 -38.24 4.20
N ALA A 754 19.21 -37.35 5.07
CA ALA A 754 19.82 -37.10 6.38
C ALA A 754 19.90 -38.37 7.27
N SER A 755 18.87 -39.24 7.21
CA SER A 755 18.87 -40.54 7.91
C SER A 755 20.02 -41.43 7.45
N MET A 756 20.25 -41.49 6.13
CA MET A 756 21.31 -42.29 5.53
C MET A 756 22.71 -41.73 5.86
N LEU A 757 22.87 -40.42 5.83
CA LEU A 757 24.10 -39.73 6.20
C LEU A 757 24.42 -39.92 7.70
N ASN A 758 23.41 -39.90 8.58
CA ASN A 758 23.58 -40.20 10.00
C ASN A 758 23.96 -41.67 10.23
N ALA A 759 23.26 -42.61 9.58
CA ALA A 759 23.58 -44.03 9.64
C ALA A 759 25.02 -44.31 9.17
N LEU A 760 25.48 -43.66 8.10
CA LEU A 760 26.87 -43.74 7.66
C LEU A 760 27.84 -43.20 8.70
N LEU A 761 27.53 -42.05 9.31
CA LEU A 761 28.36 -41.42 10.34
C LEU A 761 28.55 -42.33 11.56
N GLU A 762 27.48 -42.99 12.00
CA GLU A 762 27.50 -43.94 13.12
C GLU A 762 28.25 -45.23 12.80
N ARG A 763 28.13 -45.72 11.55
CA ARG A 763 28.81 -46.94 11.09
C ARG A 763 30.27 -46.70 10.74
N LEU A 764 30.68 -45.46 10.46
CA LEU A 764 32.02 -45.09 10.00
C LEU A 764 33.19 -45.73 10.79
N PRO A 765 33.16 -45.80 12.14
CA PRO A 765 34.24 -46.42 12.91
C PRO A 765 34.42 -47.93 12.66
N ARG A 766 33.36 -48.60 12.18
CA ARG A 766 33.30 -50.05 11.93
C ARG A 766 33.41 -50.38 10.43
N VAL A 767 33.57 -49.39 9.56
CA VAL A 767 33.66 -49.59 8.11
C VAL A 767 34.92 -50.41 7.79
N PRO A 768 34.80 -51.52 7.04
CA PRO A 768 35.97 -52.30 6.65
C PRO A 768 36.88 -51.46 5.74
N ARG A 769 38.19 -51.51 5.97
CA ARG A 769 39.20 -50.78 5.17
C ARG A 769 39.45 -51.44 3.81
N THR A 770 38.41 -51.46 2.97
CA THR A 770 38.45 -51.96 1.60
C THR A 770 38.21 -50.81 0.61
N ALA A 771 38.69 -50.96 -0.63
CA ALA A 771 38.52 -49.96 -1.67
C ALA A 771 37.02 -49.67 -1.96
N ALA A 772 36.19 -50.72 -2.05
CA ALA A 772 34.76 -50.59 -2.31
C ALA A 772 34.01 -49.85 -1.20
N ALA A 773 34.36 -50.11 0.07
CA ALA A 773 33.75 -49.41 1.20
C ALA A 773 34.15 -47.92 1.20
N ALA A 774 35.42 -47.61 0.91
CA ALA A 774 35.88 -46.23 0.82
C ALA A 774 35.26 -45.47 -0.36
N GLU A 775 35.04 -46.15 -1.50
CA GLU A 775 34.32 -45.60 -2.64
C GLU A 775 32.87 -45.27 -2.29
N LEU A 776 32.15 -46.19 -1.65
CA LEU A 776 30.78 -45.93 -1.18
C LEU A 776 30.71 -44.72 -0.24
N VAL A 777 31.63 -44.64 0.73
CA VAL A 777 31.70 -43.50 1.67
C VAL A 777 31.97 -42.19 0.91
N SER A 778 32.84 -42.21 -0.10
CA SER A 778 33.14 -41.03 -0.93
C SER A 778 31.94 -40.59 -1.77
N VAL A 779 31.18 -41.55 -2.33
CA VAL A 779 29.95 -41.29 -3.10
C VAL A 779 28.88 -40.67 -2.20
N VAL A 780 28.62 -41.26 -1.03
CA VAL A 780 27.60 -40.75 -0.09
C VAL A 780 28.01 -39.39 0.49
N ALA A 781 29.30 -39.18 0.77
CA ALA A 781 29.79 -37.89 1.23
C ALA A 781 29.82 -36.80 0.13
N GLY A 782 29.65 -37.16 -1.15
CA GLY A 782 29.67 -36.23 -2.29
C GLY A 782 31.03 -35.56 -2.54
N LYS A 783 32.11 -36.06 -1.92
CA LYS A 783 33.46 -35.48 -2.02
C LYS A 783 34.51 -36.56 -2.18
N PRO A 784 35.57 -36.32 -2.99
CA PRO A 784 36.69 -37.25 -3.06
C PRO A 784 37.42 -37.32 -1.71
N LEU A 785 37.64 -38.54 -1.22
CA LEU A 785 38.36 -38.79 0.03
C LEU A 785 39.81 -39.22 -0.24
N PRO A 786 40.72 -39.09 0.75
CA PRO A 786 42.06 -39.68 0.68
C PRO A 786 42.01 -41.18 0.38
N GLY A 787 43.14 -41.78 -0.01
CA GLY A 787 43.20 -43.24 -0.17
C GLY A 787 42.85 -43.96 1.13
N PHE A 788 42.11 -45.06 1.10
CA PHE A 788 41.65 -45.77 2.31
C PHE A 788 42.77 -46.35 3.21
N ARG A 789 44.00 -46.42 2.69
CA ARG A 789 45.21 -46.82 3.43
C ARG A 789 45.86 -45.65 4.15
N ASP A 790 45.46 -44.42 3.83
CA ASP A 790 45.95 -43.21 4.47
C ASP A 790 45.51 -43.19 5.95
N PRO A 791 46.44 -42.98 6.90
CA PRO A 791 46.08 -42.87 8.31
C PRO A 791 45.07 -41.74 8.60
N GLU A 792 45.00 -40.70 7.76
CA GLU A 792 44.05 -39.59 7.90
C GLU A 792 42.65 -39.90 7.35
N TRP A 793 42.48 -41.00 6.62
CA TRP A 793 41.20 -41.35 5.98
C TRP A 793 39.99 -41.33 6.93
N PRO A 794 40.03 -41.90 8.15
CA PRO A 794 38.87 -41.90 9.04
C PRO A 794 38.43 -40.50 9.46
N MET A 795 39.40 -39.58 9.69
CA MET A 795 39.09 -38.20 10.04
C MET A 795 38.53 -37.43 8.85
N ALA A 796 39.11 -37.60 7.66
CA ALA A 796 38.64 -36.96 6.45
C ALA A 796 37.22 -37.43 6.06
N ALA A 797 36.97 -38.74 6.13
CA ALA A 797 35.67 -39.34 5.87
C ALA A 797 34.61 -38.84 6.86
N ARG A 798 34.91 -38.85 8.17
CA ARG A 798 34.00 -38.33 9.19
C ARG A 798 33.66 -36.87 8.95
N ARG A 799 34.66 -36.04 8.67
CA ARG A 799 34.48 -34.61 8.40
C ARG A 799 33.58 -34.38 7.18
N ALA A 800 33.82 -35.10 6.09
CA ALA A 800 33.03 -34.96 4.87
C ALA A 800 31.56 -35.37 5.07
N VAL A 801 31.31 -36.47 5.78
CA VAL A 801 29.94 -36.93 6.10
C VAL A 801 29.23 -35.95 7.04
N VAL A 802 29.90 -35.44 8.07
CA VAL A 802 29.32 -34.41 8.96
C VAL A 802 29.00 -33.13 8.19
N GLU A 803 29.88 -32.67 7.32
CA GLU A 803 29.64 -31.48 6.50
C GLU A 803 28.43 -31.68 5.58
N ARG A 804 28.32 -32.84 4.93
CA ARG A 804 27.19 -33.18 4.06
C ARG A 804 25.88 -33.33 4.84
N LEU A 805 25.91 -33.94 6.03
CA LEU A 805 24.76 -34.04 6.92
C LEU A 805 24.28 -32.66 7.38
N LEU A 806 25.21 -31.77 7.75
CA LEU A 806 24.86 -30.39 8.10
C LEU A 806 24.29 -29.62 6.90
N GLU A 807 24.79 -29.87 5.69
CA GLU A 807 24.21 -29.32 4.45
C GLU A 807 22.79 -29.83 4.21
N SER A 808 22.54 -31.13 4.39
CA SER A 808 21.21 -31.74 4.27
C SER A 808 20.23 -31.19 5.31
N ILE A 809 20.62 -31.17 6.59
CA ILE A 809 19.81 -30.63 7.68
C ILE A 809 19.54 -29.13 7.47
N ALA A 810 20.54 -28.38 6.97
CA ALA A 810 20.34 -26.99 6.61
C ALA A 810 19.36 -26.85 5.44
N SER A 811 19.38 -27.76 4.46
CA SER A 811 18.46 -27.78 3.33
C SER A 811 17.01 -28.09 3.71
N GLU A 812 16.81 -28.87 4.77
CA GLU A 812 15.50 -29.24 5.34
C GLU A 812 14.98 -28.24 6.38
N SER A 813 15.80 -27.26 6.77
CA SER A 813 15.46 -26.27 7.80
C SER A 813 14.25 -25.42 7.39
N PRO A 814 13.39 -25.02 8.36
CA PRO A 814 12.34 -24.01 8.14
C PRO A 814 12.86 -22.73 7.46
N ARG A 815 14.15 -22.38 7.66
CA ARG A 815 14.80 -21.24 7.01
C ARG A 815 14.83 -21.34 5.48
N VAL A 816 15.02 -22.53 4.92
CA VAL A 816 15.01 -22.71 3.46
C VAL A 816 13.61 -22.49 2.88
N ARG A 817 12.57 -22.92 3.61
CA ARG A 817 11.18 -22.62 3.23
C ARG A 817 10.93 -21.12 3.28
N ILE A 818 11.41 -20.42 4.31
CA ILE A 818 11.35 -18.95 4.41
C ILE A 818 12.09 -18.29 3.24
N ASP A 819 13.27 -18.76 2.86
CA ASP A 819 14.01 -18.21 1.72
C ASP A 819 13.24 -18.39 0.40
N ARG A 820 12.66 -19.57 0.16
CA ARG A 820 11.82 -19.86 -1.02
C ARG A 820 10.56 -19.01 -1.05
N LEU A 821 9.86 -18.90 0.09
CA LEU A 821 8.68 -18.04 0.23
C LEU A 821 9.05 -16.56 -0.01
N SER A 822 10.24 -16.13 0.41
CA SER A 822 10.75 -14.77 0.17
C SER A 822 10.97 -14.48 -1.32
N ILE A 823 11.34 -15.49 -2.12
CA ILE A 823 11.42 -15.37 -3.58
C ILE A 823 10.03 -15.18 -4.19
N VAL A 824 9.04 -15.98 -3.76
CA VAL A 824 7.64 -15.83 -4.22
C VAL A 824 7.09 -14.45 -3.85
N LEU A 825 7.31 -14.00 -2.61
CA LEU A 825 6.93 -12.67 -2.14
C LEU A 825 7.56 -11.56 -2.99
N SER A 826 8.86 -11.66 -3.27
CA SER A 826 9.59 -10.67 -4.09
C SER A 826 9.04 -10.61 -5.52
N ALA A 827 8.70 -11.77 -6.10
CA ALA A 827 8.12 -11.87 -7.43
C ALA A 827 6.73 -11.21 -7.51
N CYS A 828 5.86 -11.40 -6.51
CA CYS A 828 4.52 -10.80 -6.47
C CYS A 828 4.59 -9.27 -6.38
N TYR A 829 5.41 -8.74 -5.48
CA TYR A 829 5.60 -7.28 -5.36
C TYR A 829 6.23 -6.67 -6.61
N ARG A 830 7.16 -7.37 -7.26
CA ARG A 830 7.72 -6.96 -8.54
C ARG A 830 6.64 -6.93 -9.63
N GLY A 831 5.75 -7.92 -9.64
CA GLY A 831 4.58 -7.96 -10.51
C GLY A 831 3.72 -6.71 -10.35
N MET A 832 3.28 -6.41 -9.12
CA MET A 832 2.48 -5.22 -8.84
C MET A 832 3.21 -3.89 -9.17
N ALA A 833 4.53 -3.85 -8.96
CA ALA A 833 5.37 -2.72 -9.30
C ALA A 833 5.63 -2.54 -10.80
N ALA A 834 5.37 -3.56 -11.64
CA ALA A 834 5.60 -3.49 -13.08
C ALA A 834 4.43 -2.80 -13.80
N PRO A 835 4.68 -1.99 -14.85
CA PRO A 835 3.62 -1.29 -15.58
C PRO A 835 2.71 -2.23 -16.39
N ALA A 836 3.22 -3.41 -16.73
CA ALA A 836 2.53 -4.49 -17.44
C ALA A 836 2.92 -5.84 -16.82
N PRO A 837 2.14 -6.92 -17.06
CA PRO A 837 2.47 -8.24 -16.52
C PRO A 837 3.86 -8.69 -16.91
N ILE A 838 4.57 -9.26 -15.95
CA ILE A 838 5.92 -9.77 -16.16
C ILE A 838 5.80 -11.18 -16.78
N PRO A 839 6.48 -11.47 -17.91
CA PRO A 839 6.51 -12.81 -18.49
C PRO A 839 7.05 -13.86 -17.48
N PRO A 840 6.59 -15.12 -17.54
CA PRO A 840 7.02 -16.18 -16.62
C PRO A 840 8.55 -16.31 -16.50
N ASP A 841 9.27 -16.25 -17.63
CA ASP A 841 10.74 -16.37 -17.67
C ASP A 841 11.44 -15.26 -16.88
N GLN A 842 10.88 -14.04 -16.92
CA GLN A 842 11.42 -12.90 -16.18
C GLN A 842 11.06 -12.94 -14.69
N ARG A 843 9.95 -13.59 -14.31
CA ARG A 843 9.62 -13.86 -12.90
C ARG A 843 10.54 -14.92 -12.30
N ALA A 844 10.95 -15.90 -13.10
CA ALA A 844 11.90 -16.94 -12.69
C ALA A 844 13.38 -16.48 -12.68
N ALA A 845 13.67 -15.24 -13.08
CA ALA A 845 15.03 -14.72 -13.11
C ALA A 845 15.69 -14.77 -11.72
N ARG A 846 16.93 -15.30 -11.67
CA ARG A 846 17.72 -15.42 -10.43
C ARG A 846 18.02 -14.06 -9.77
N VAL A 847 18.18 -13.01 -10.58
CA VAL A 847 18.46 -11.66 -10.09
C VAL A 847 17.16 -10.88 -10.08
N GLN A 848 16.62 -10.65 -8.88
CA GLN A 848 15.43 -9.84 -8.67
C GLN A 848 15.78 -8.59 -7.86
N PRO A 849 15.08 -7.46 -8.09
CA PRO A 849 15.14 -6.34 -7.16
C PRO A 849 14.71 -6.81 -5.76
N ALA A 850 15.28 -6.21 -4.73
CA ALA A 850 14.91 -6.53 -3.36
C ALA A 850 13.43 -6.21 -3.11
N ALA A 851 12.70 -7.06 -2.37
CA ALA A 851 11.27 -6.93 -2.12
C ALA A 851 10.85 -5.53 -1.63
N HIS A 852 11.62 -4.92 -0.71
CA HIS A 852 11.34 -3.58 -0.20
C HIS A 852 11.36 -2.49 -1.29
N ALA A 853 12.22 -2.62 -2.30
CA ALA A 853 12.29 -1.66 -3.41
C ALA A 853 11.07 -1.79 -4.33
N SER A 854 10.60 -3.02 -4.58
CA SER A 854 9.36 -3.27 -5.31
C SER A 854 8.14 -2.77 -4.51
N ALA A 855 8.09 -3.00 -3.20
CA ALA A 855 7.03 -2.47 -2.33
C ALA A 855 7.00 -0.93 -2.32
N ALA A 856 8.16 -0.27 -2.29
CA ALA A 856 8.24 1.18 -2.40
C ALA A 856 7.68 1.71 -3.74
N GLU A 857 7.84 0.97 -4.83
CA GLU A 857 7.23 1.32 -6.13
C GLU A 857 5.72 1.11 -6.12
N VAL A 858 5.22 0.03 -5.51
CA VAL A 858 3.77 -0.17 -5.29
C VAL A 858 3.18 0.99 -4.48
N TYR A 859 3.85 1.42 -3.41
CA TYR A 859 3.46 2.60 -2.63
C TYR A 859 3.41 3.86 -3.50
N ARG A 860 4.44 4.14 -4.32
CA ARG A 860 4.46 5.31 -5.21
C ARG A 860 3.27 5.34 -6.17
N ARG A 861 2.86 4.18 -6.69
CA ARG A 861 1.70 4.07 -7.59
C ARG A 861 0.38 4.38 -6.89
N TRP A 862 0.20 3.86 -5.68
CA TRP A 862 -0.95 4.24 -4.85
C TRP A 862 -0.92 5.72 -4.50
N ARG A 863 0.24 6.27 -4.14
CA ARG A 863 0.41 7.69 -3.82
C ARG A 863 0.01 8.59 -4.99
N ALA A 864 0.48 8.27 -6.20
CA ALA A 864 0.17 9.01 -7.42
C ALA A 864 -1.32 8.94 -7.81
N MET A 865 -2.02 7.88 -7.41
CA MET A 865 -3.48 7.81 -7.55
C MET A 865 -4.16 8.65 -6.48
N ALA A 866 -3.73 8.54 -5.23
CA ALA A 866 -4.29 9.32 -4.13
C ALA A 866 -4.16 10.83 -4.34
N ASP A 867 -3.09 11.30 -4.98
CA ASP A 867 -2.92 12.72 -5.38
C ASP A 867 -4.02 13.23 -6.33
N LYS A 868 -4.70 12.33 -7.05
CA LYS A 868 -5.77 12.68 -7.99
C LYS A 868 -7.16 12.64 -7.35
N LEU A 869 -7.24 12.23 -6.08
CA LEU A 869 -8.49 12.04 -5.37
C LEU A 869 -8.62 13.10 -4.29
N ALA A 870 -9.81 13.72 -4.22
CA ALA A 870 -10.18 14.58 -3.12
C ALA A 870 -11.18 13.84 -2.23
N PRO A 871 -10.92 13.72 -0.91
CA PRO A 871 -11.85 13.03 -0.01
C PRO A 871 -13.10 13.88 0.21
N SER A 872 -14.27 13.32 -0.07
CA SER A 872 -15.56 13.94 0.30
C SER A 872 -15.90 13.75 1.79
N THR A 873 -15.33 12.73 2.42
CA THR A 873 -15.47 12.43 3.85
C THR A 873 -14.07 12.38 4.48
N PRO A 874 -13.89 12.88 5.72
CA PRO A 874 -12.58 12.90 6.36
C PRO A 874 -11.95 11.49 6.40
N PRO A 875 -10.81 11.27 5.72
CA PRO A 875 -10.19 9.96 5.69
C PRO A 875 -9.65 9.62 7.09
N PRO A 876 -9.52 8.32 7.46
CA PRO A 876 -9.01 7.93 8.77
C PRO A 876 -7.63 8.49 9.10
N ILE A 877 -6.78 8.68 8.09
CA ILE A 877 -5.43 9.24 8.18
C ILE A 877 -5.22 10.12 6.95
N SER A 878 -4.72 11.35 7.12
CA SER A 878 -4.45 12.25 5.99
C SER A 878 -3.17 11.89 5.23
N LEU A 879 -3.05 12.28 3.96
CA LEU A 879 -1.86 11.99 3.12
C LEU A 879 -0.55 12.45 3.77
N ASP A 880 -0.53 13.66 4.34
CA ASP A 880 0.65 14.20 5.03
C ASP A 880 1.02 13.40 6.28
N GLN A 881 0.03 12.85 6.99
CA GLN A 881 0.28 11.96 8.13
C GLN A 881 0.84 10.63 7.66
N ILE A 882 0.33 10.07 6.55
CA ILE A 882 0.83 8.82 5.95
C ILE A 882 2.29 8.98 5.54
N GLU A 883 2.65 10.05 4.84
CA GLU A 883 4.03 10.29 4.40
C GLU A 883 4.98 10.47 5.60
N ARG A 884 4.58 11.26 6.60
CA ARG A 884 5.38 11.43 7.83
C ARG A 884 5.60 10.11 8.57
N ARG A 885 4.56 9.28 8.69
CA ARG A 885 4.65 7.95 9.31
C ARG A 885 5.54 7.02 8.48
N ARG A 886 5.43 7.05 7.15
CA ARG A 886 6.27 6.25 6.26
C ARG A 886 7.76 6.60 6.43
N VAL A 887 8.12 7.89 6.35
CA VAL A 887 9.51 8.35 6.54
C VAL A 887 10.03 7.96 7.92
N SER A 888 9.20 8.10 8.97
CA SER A 888 9.56 7.70 10.33
C SER A 888 9.81 6.18 10.46
N ARG A 889 8.96 5.33 9.88
CA ARG A 889 9.17 3.86 9.92
C ARG A 889 10.41 3.45 9.12
N GLN A 890 10.63 4.07 7.96
CA GLN A 890 11.80 3.81 7.14
C GLN A 890 13.11 4.16 7.84
N SER A 891 13.16 5.27 8.59
CA SER A 891 14.37 5.66 9.34
C SER A 891 14.67 4.74 10.52
N GLN A 892 13.64 4.10 11.08
CA GLN A 892 13.77 3.11 12.17
C GLN A 892 14.11 1.70 11.67
N ALA A 893 13.79 1.38 10.41
CA ALA A 893 13.99 0.05 9.85
C ALA A 893 15.48 -0.31 9.73
N ARG A 894 15.90 -1.39 10.40
CA ARG A 894 17.24 -1.97 10.33
C ARG A 894 17.21 -3.21 9.44
N GLY A 895 17.68 -3.06 8.21
CA GLY A 895 17.80 -4.16 7.24
C GLY A 895 16.56 -4.35 6.36
N MET A 896 16.65 -5.29 5.43
CA MET A 896 15.71 -5.40 4.31
C MET A 896 14.31 -5.86 4.72
N VAL A 897 14.20 -6.77 5.70
CA VAL A 897 12.90 -7.32 6.14
C VAL A 897 12.10 -6.25 6.89
N GLN A 898 12.74 -5.48 7.77
CA GLN A 898 12.09 -4.39 8.49
C GLN A 898 11.71 -3.24 7.53
N ALA A 899 12.56 -2.93 6.56
CA ALA A 899 12.27 -1.92 5.54
C ALA A 899 11.06 -2.33 4.69
N PHE A 900 10.98 -3.61 4.31
CA PHE A 900 9.82 -4.16 3.60
C PHE A 900 8.54 -4.08 4.44
N ALA A 901 8.58 -4.52 5.71
CA ALA A 901 7.42 -4.44 6.60
C ALA A 901 6.94 -3.00 6.85
N ALA A 902 7.86 -2.02 6.85
CA ALA A 902 7.54 -0.60 6.93
C ALA A 902 6.83 -0.09 5.66
N GLU A 903 7.26 -0.52 4.47
CA GLU A 903 6.58 -0.20 3.21
C GLU A 903 5.19 -0.82 3.17
N GLN A 904 5.01 -2.08 3.58
CA GLN A 904 3.69 -2.73 3.62
C GLN A 904 2.69 -1.98 4.48
N ALA A 905 3.10 -1.56 5.69
CA ALA A 905 2.23 -0.77 6.56
C ALA A 905 1.82 0.56 5.90
N SER A 906 2.75 1.17 5.15
CA SER A 906 2.49 2.41 4.42
C SER A 906 1.58 2.18 3.20
N ILE A 907 1.67 1.02 2.53
CA ILE A 907 0.76 0.60 1.45
C ILE A 907 -0.67 0.45 1.99
N VAL A 908 -0.87 -0.20 3.14
CA VAL A 908 -2.20 -0.32 3.77
C VAL A 908 -2.80 1.06 4.06
N GLU A 909 -2.00 1.99 4.60
CA GLU A 909 -2.46 3.34 4.92
C GLU A 909 -2.80 4.17 3.67
N ILE A 910 -2.01 4.10 2.59
CA ILE A 910 -2.34 4.86 1.36
C ILE A 910 -3.51 4.25 0.59
N MET A 911 -3.63 2.91 0.64
CA MET A 911 -4.75 2.19 0.04
C MET A 911 -6.06 2.52 0.76
N SER A 912 -6.04 2.58 2.09
CA SER A 912 -7.21 2.96 2.89
C SER A 912 -7.68 4.39 2.63
N TYR A 913 -6.74 5.34 2.48
CA TYR A 913 -7.05 6.71 2.07
C TYR A 913 -7.73 6.71 0.69
N THR A 914 -7.13 6.04 -0.29
CA THR A 914 -7.65 5.99 -1.66
C THR A 914 -9.06 5.42 -1.68
N ILE A 915 -9.29 4.28 -1.01
CA ILE A 915 -10.60 3.63 -0.96
C ILE A 915 -11.63 4.50 -0.27
N THR A 916 -11.26 5.22 0.79
CA THR A 916 -12.19 6.14 1.47
C THR A 916 -12.59 7.31 0.56
N CYS A 917 -11.66 7.81 -0.27
CA CYS A 917 -11.98 8.84 -1.25
C CYS A 917 -12.90 8.32 -2.36
N GLU A 918 -12.69 7.08 -2.80
CA GLU A 918 -13.52 6.44 -3.82
C GLU A 918 -14.91 6.02 -3.30
N GLN A 919 -14.97 5.58 -2.05
CA GLN A 919 -16.15 5.01 -1.40
C GLN A 919 -16.31 5.57 0.02
N PRO A 920 -16.83 6.81 0.13
CA PRO A 920 -16.94 7.49 1.42
C PRO A 920 -17.82 6.76 2.43
N ALA A 921 -18.83 6.03 1.95
CA ALA A 921 -19.71 5.20 2.76
C ALA A 921 -18.98 4.06 3.52
N SER A 922 -17.79 3.66 3.05
CA SER A 922 -17.00 2.60 3.66
C SER A 922 -15.96 3.13 4.67
N ALA A 923 -15.96 4.43 4.99
CA ALA A 923 -14.94 5.07 5.84
C ALA A 923 -14.80 4.42 7.23
N ASP A 924 -15.91 4.05 7.88
CA ASP A 924 -15.87 3.43 9.21
C ASP A 924 -15.35 1.99 9.17
N GLN A 925 -15.72 1.23 8.13
CA GLN A 925 -15.20 -0.11 7.90
C GLN A 925 -13.70 -0.10 7.61
N VAL A 926 -13.24 0.86 6.80
CA VAL A 926 -11.81 1.09 6.54
C VAL A 926 -11.07 1.47 7.83
N ARG A 927 -11.67 2.33 8.69
CA ARG A 927 -11.11 2.69 9.99
C ARG A 927 -10.96 1.47 10.90
N LEU A 928 -11.95 0.59 10.92
CA LEU A 928 -11.91 -0.67 11.69
C LEU A 928 -10.78 -1.60 11.22
N ILE A 929 -10.59 -1.75 9.90
CA ILE A 929 -9.49 -2.55 9.34
C ILE A 929 -8.12 -1.99 9.78
N LEU A 930 -7.94 -0.66 9.71
CA LEU A 930 -6.70 -0.01 10.15
C LEU A 930 -6.44 -0.19 11.66
N SER A 931 -7.47 -0.04 12.50
CA SER A 931 -7.32 -0.23 13.94
C SER A 931 -6.97 -1.66 14.29
N ASN A 932 -7.61 -2.64 13.64
CA ASN A 932 -7.35 -4.07 13.85
C ASN A 932 -5.92 -4.42 13.41
N MET A 933 -5.50 -3.97 12.23
CA MET A 933 -4.13 -4.16 11.76
C MET A 933 -3.11 -3.56 12.74
N ALA A 934 -3.34 -2.34 13.24
CA ALA A 934 -2.42 -1.69 14.17
C ALA A 934 -2.36 -2.41 15.54
N ALA A 935 -3.49 -2.92 16.04
CA ALA A 935 -3.53 -3.70 17.27
C ALA A 935 -2.81 -5.05 17.10
N ASP A 936 -3.10 -5.77 16.02
CA ASP A 936 -2.53 -7.09 15.76
C ASP A 936 -1.02 -7.01 15.51
N ARG A 937 -0.55 -6.02 14.74
CA ARG A 937 0.89 -5.84 14.51
C ARG A 937 1.68 -5.55 15.79
N ARG A 938 1.08 -4.89 16.78
CA ARG A 938 1.70 -4.67 18.10
C ARG A 938 1.76 -5.94 18.94
N ARG A 939 0.81 -6.86 18.75
CA ARG A 939 0.76 -8.16 19.43
C ARG A 939 1.60 -9.23 18.75
N ALA A 940 1.96 -9.02 17.48
CA ALA A 940 2.72 -9.98 16.70
C ALA A 940 4.05 -10.34 17.35
N ALA A 941 4.32 -11.64 17.49
CA ALA A 941 5.51 -12.17 18.15
C ALA A 941 6.78 -11.96 17.30
N HIS A 942 6.65 -11.97 15.97
CA HIS A 942 7.76 -11.81 15.04
C HIS A 942 7.36 -11.05 13.76
N VAL A 943 8.37 -10.64 12.97
CA VAL A 943 8.16 -9.82 11.76
C VAL A 943 7.39 -10.55 10.66
N LEU A 944 7.52 -11.88 10.55
CA LEU A 944 6.78 -12.65 9.54
C LEU A 944 5.27 -12.63 9.79
N GLU A 945 4.84 -12.61 11.06
CA GLU A 945 3.44 -12.47 11.44
C GLU A 945 2.96 -11.04 11.13
N GLN A 946 3.80 -10.02 11.33
CA GLN A 946 3.47 -8.64 10.92
C GLN A 946 3.26 -8.52 9.40
N ILE A 947 4.05 -9.26 8.59
CA ILE A 947 3.87 -9.34 7.13
C ILE A 947 2.50 -9.96 6.82
N LYS A 948 2.18 -11.12 7.42
CA LYS A 948 0.87 -11.78 7.28
C LYS A 948 -0.30 -10.85 7.63
N ILE A 949 -0.21 -10.15 8.76
CA ILE A 949 -1.25 -9.21 9.22
C ILE A 949 -1.44 -8.06 8.22
N ALA A 950 -0.36 -7.53 7.65
CA ALA A 950 -0.45 -6.48 6.64
C ALA A 950 -1.11 -6.99 5.35
N GLU A 951 -0.72 -8.16 4.84
CA GLU A 951 -1.32 -8.76 3.64
C GLU A 951 -2.80 -9.08 3.84
N ARG A 952 -3.19 -9.53 5.03
CA ARG A 952 -4.60 -9.71 5.41
C ARG A 952 -5.37 -8.40 5.35
N ALA A 953 -4.80 -7.31 5.89
CA ALA A 953 -5.42 -5.99 5.85
C ALA A 953 -5.53 -5.45 4.40
N ILE A 954 -4.53 -5.67 3.55
CA ILE A 954 -4.59 -5.35 2.11
C ILE A 954 -5.74 -6.13 1.44
N GLY A 955 -5.88 -7.43 1.73
CA GLY A 955 -6.96 -8.26 1.20
C GLY A 955 -8.34 -7.77 1.64
N GLN A 956 -8.50 -7.41 2.92
CA GLN A 956 -9.73 -6.81 3.44
C GLN A 956 -10.05 -5.47 2.76
N LEU A 957 -9.04 -4.61 2.53
CA LEU A 957 -9.23 -3.35 1.80
C LEU A 957 -9.64 -3.59 0.35
N TRP A 958 -9.10 -4.61 -0.33
CA TRP A 958 -9.56 -4.99 -1.67
C TRP A 958 -11.01 -5.47 -1.68
N LEU A 959 -11.44 -6.26 -0.68
CA LEU A 959 -12.85 -6.68 -0.54
C LEU A 959 -13.76 -5.46 -0.44
N VAL A 960 -13.43 -4.48 0.43
CA VAL A 960 -14.16 -3.21 0.54
C VAL A 960 -14.20 -2.47 -0.80
N ARG A 961 -13.05 -2.35 -1.48
CA ARG A 961 -12.96 -1.65 -2.77
C ARG A 961 -13.80 -2.30 -3.86
N PHE A 962 -13.87 -3.63 -3.91
CA PHE A 962 -14.73 -4.35 -4.84
C PHE A 962 -16.18 -4.52 -4.35
N LYS A 963 -16.59 -3.76 -3.32
CA LYS A 963 -17.93 -3.80 -2.71
C LYS A 963 -18.35 -5.21 -2.28
N GLN A 964 -17.38 -6.01 -1.85
CA GLN A 964 -17.58 -7.33 -1.28
C GLN A 964 -17.58 -7.22 0.24
N GLU A 965 -18.39 -8.04 0.91
CA GLU A 965 -18.38 -8.09 2.37
C GLU A 965 -17.00 -8.55 2.87
N PRO A 966 -16.32 -7.79 3.74
CA PRO A 966 -15.06 -8.24 4.32
C PRO A 966 -15.31 -9.42 5.26
N ALA A 967 -14.32 -10.29 5.38
CA ALA A 967 -14.32 -11.33 6.41
C ALA A 967 -14.41 -10.68 7.80
N THR A 968 -15.43 -11.07 8.57
CA THR A 968 -15.69 -10.63 9.94
C THR A 968 -14.76 -11.29 10.94
#